data_AF-A0A969DMQ5-F1
#
_entry.id   AF-A0A969DMQ5-F1
#
_cell.length_a   1.000
_cell.length_b   1.000
_cell.length_c   1.000
_cell.angle_alpha   90.00
_cell.angle_beta   90.00
_cell.angle_gamma   90.00
#
_symmetry.space_group_name_H-M   'P 1'
#
loop_
_entity.id
_entity.type
_entity.pdbx_description
1 polymer ?
#
loop_
_entity_poly.entity_id
_entity_poly.type
_entity_poly.pdbx_seq_one_letter_code
_entity_poly.pdbx_strand_id
1 'polypeptide(L)'
;MIPRYAGVGIDCPEWDIGITSNGSITSTGTIYFAFQLFNRAGLNRAFISDAISYAPGNAITITVPAAVAKPAWDIHYYILSASTTDAPDSFVQLARLPGYQYGEGIEPQSIPTVLPITFEITEDEHLQIAPNVATAANLPLIPLDGMVRWILSESRFVEYHAETSSWEILQNANTNVLDTTIDGSDRNLTSLNPTDIIPHPVYPAAPNIKSLPAWESKYFLYNNDANPLSAGTEFGIELSYNNKRSPDLLNGLFLVKFNGFADEFGNLRTTDASGRAFNNVGGFISWEPRRETPFILDDDLQPGEAITISVKPFFSTAELNNQVPPGALVGILPVIRTQSGDYNPLGKLLRNNIVFAKGDYYRVLPGVELSFVIGSGSAVVGGYDFPIKPSRIRAGLRENTANQQVIINGNGACFLESPTYQKTSSEDLRALISTEPGESFLSDWTNYLEISSGGIEISFQSENKIREDYPDVIKGASANCNARTINIYLQRQSDNAIHKFGNINFLSQEIFSYIVNDWNNGVNATIPAVSSCSLFSPRKPIAREEIGDLASDSYRAAISYQYTGSQVTAISHASPPCIEEWYGDFTPASVEIGEVAIGYPAEVVNSGTSNNAIFDFRIPPGLIGASSDGGRFRGEYSEIQFYNEGDLVLYEGDLVALETNITPLVFTGLNPEGDGFKLIQFTTPIDTNFKISYIPSTYSKSCEVIVKLSDINPFNPDADIYSYSKYIGEYIQVSPIPQNTFIAIADAGNESLVLKIIGSVLYLIS
;
A
#
# COMPACT_ATOMS: atom_id res chain seq x y z
N MET A 1 26.26 8.78 -9.79
CA MET A 1 26.62 8.09 -8.51
C MET A 1 27.82 7.15 -8.67
N ILE A 2 28.85 7.29 -7.81
CA ILE A 2 30.09 6.49 -7.83
C ILE A 2 30.31 5.78 -6.48
N PRO A 3 30.44 4.44 -6.44
CA PRO A 3 30.78 3.72 -5.21
C PRO A 3 32.27 3.81 -4.91
N ARG A 4 32.63 4.05 -3.65
CA ARG A 4 34.02 4.20 -3.17
C ARG A 4 34.16 3.59 -1.76
N TYR A 5 35.38 3.29 -1.34
CA TYR A 5 35.63 3.15 0.11
C TYR A 5 35.36 4.49 0.79
N ALA A 6 35.01 4.46 2.08
CA ALA A 6 34.88 5.70 2.83
C ALA A 6 36.18 6.49 2.73
N GLY A 7 36.04 7.72 2.24
CA GLY A 7 37.14 8.56 1.84
C GLY A 7 37.91 9.11 3.03
N VAL A 8 39.00 9.77 2.68
CA VAL A 8 39.61 10.86 3.43
C VAL A 8 39.49 12.10 2.54
N GLY A 9 39.46 13.31 3.10
CA GLY A 9 39.32 14.53 2.31
C GLY A 9 40.34 14.60 1.16
N ILE A 10 40.01 15.27 0.06
CA ILE A 10 40.88 15.37 -1.12
C ILE A 10 42.28 15.88 -0.78
N ASP A 11 42.34 16.83 0.15
CA ASP A 11 43.54 17.40 0.74
C ASP A 11 43.64 16.99 2.20
N CYS A 12 44.86 16.71 2.66
CA CYS A 12 45.11 16.52 4.09
C CYS A 12 44.91 17.84 4.85
N PRO A 13 44.24 17.84 6.01
CA PRO A 13 44.27 18.98 6.91
C PRO A 13 45.70 19.21 7.46
N GLU A 14 45.98 20.45 7.85
CA GLU A 14 47.23 20.83 8.51
C GLU A 14 47.42 20.08 9.85
N TRP A 15 48.66 19.70 10.15
CA TRP A 15 49.07 19.14 11.45
C TRP A 15 49.93 20.14 12.19
N ASP A 16 49.96 20.05 13.53
CA ASP A 16 50.73 20.98 14.33
C ASP A 16 52.21 20.55 14.39
N ILE A 17 53.11 21.51 14.13
CA ILE A 17 54.57 21.31 14.20
C ILE A 17 55.13 22.18 15.32
N GLY A 18 55.92 21.58 16.21
CA GLY A 18 56.63 22.27 17.28
C GLY A 18 58.11 21.97 17.28
N ILE A 19 58.88 22.82 17.97
CA ILE A 19 60.30 22.59 18.27
C ILE A 19 60.49 22.70 19.77
N THR A 20 61.16 21.71 20.35
CA THR A 20 61.53 21.64 21.76
C THR A 20 63.04 21.48 21.90
N SER A 21 63.59 21.77 23.08
CA SER A 21 65.04 21.76 23.34
C SER A 21 65.51 20.50 24.10
N ASN A 22 64.80 19.38 23.96
CA ASN A 22 65.03 18.12 24.68
C ASN A 22 65.49 16.98 23.75
N GLY A 23 65.91 17.29 22.52
CA GLY A 23 66.34 16.28 21.55
C GLY A 23 67.85 16.08 21.49
N SER A 24 68.25 15.14 20.63
CA SER A 24 69.64 14.73 20.38
C SER A 24 70.10 15.01 18.95
N ILE A 25 69.35 15.81 18.19
CA ILE A 25 69.76 16.30 16.86
C ILE A 25 71.09 17.05 17.02
N THR A 26 72.10 16.72 16.20
CA THR A 26 73.43 17.35 16.27
C THR A 26 73.68 18.32 15.12
N SER A 27 72.83 18.28 14.08
CA SER A 27 72.93 19.13 12.91
C SER A 27 72.06 20.40 13.00
N THR A 28 72.36 21.38 12.14
CA THR A 28 71.51 22.55 11.88
C THR A 28 70.98 22.46 10.46
N GLY A 29 69.71 22.78 10.24
CA GLY A 29 69.15 22.78 8.90
C GLY A 29 67.74 23.35 8.82
N THR A 30 67.16 23.20 7.62
CA THR A 30 65.76 23.51 7.33
C THR A 30 65.13 22.32 6.63
N ILE A 31 63.92 21.96 7.03
CA ILE A 31 63.18 20.81 6.51
C ILE A 31 61.70 21.15 6.29
N TYR A 32 61.10 20.60 5.24
CA TYR A 32 59.67 20.66 4.96
C TYR A 32 59.03 19.33 5.34
N PHE A 33 57.80 19.36 5.83
CA PHE A 33 57.01 18.17 6.11
C PHE A 33 55.81 18.09 5.17
N ALA A 34 55.45 16.86 4.81
CA ALA A 34 54.24 16.56 4.07
C ALA A 34 53.36 15.60 4.90
N PHE A 35 52.08 15.94 5.00
CA PHE A 35 51.08 15.18 5.76
C PHE A 35 50.05 14.58 4.83
N GLN A 36 49.75 13.30 5.01
CA GLN A 36 48.73 12.59 4.25
C GLN A 36 47.92 11.63 5.13
N LEU A 37 46.69 11.37 4.69
CA LEU A 37 45.79 10.37 5.27
C LEU A 37 45.65 9.22 4.27
N PHE A 38 45.71 7.99 4.77
CA PHE A 38 45.57 6.77 3.99
C PHE A 38 44.25 6.08 4.36
N ASN A 39 43.29 5.99 3.43
CA ASN A 39 42.12 5.11 3.60
C ASN A 39 42.40 3.74 2.97
N ARG A 40 41.42 2.82 2.95
CA ARG A 40 41.64 1.49 2.34
C ARG A 40 42.12 1.52 0.90
N ALA A 41 41.73 2.53 0.14
CA ALA A 41 42.05 2.65 -1.27
C ALA A 41 43.40 3.34 -1.50
N GLY A 42 43.83 4.28 -0.67
CA GLY A 42 45.07 5.00 -0.90
C GLY A 42 45.17 6.32 -0.14
N LEU A 43 46.14 7.14 -0.57
CA LEU A 43 46.46 8.43 0.01
C LEU A 43 45.60 9.56 -0.58
N ASN A 44 45.36 10.60 0.23
CA ASN A 44 44.93 11.89 -0.29
C ASN A 44 46.12 12.76 -0.73
N ARG A 45 45.83 13.96 -1.28
CA ARG A 45 46.87 14.93 -1.60
C ARG A 45 47.53 15.45 -0.32
N ALA A 46 48.85 15.57 -0.38
CA ALA A 46 49.65 16.01 0.75
C ALA A 46 49.42 17.49 1.06
N PHE A 47 49.32 17.80 2.36
CA PHE A 47 49.56 19.14 2.85
C PHE A 47 51.07 19.31 3.07
N ILE A 48 51.66 20.36 2.50
CA ILE A 48 53.08 20.67 2.66
C ILE A 48 53.22 21.84 3.63
N SER A 49 54.01 21.64 4.69
CA SER A 49 54.29 22.67 5.69
C SER A 49 55.18 23.78 5.14
N ASP A 50 55.23 24.89 5.86
CA ASP A 50 56.34 25.83 5.73
C ASP A 50 57.68 25.20 6.16
N ALA A 51 58.77 25.87 5.79
CA ALA A 51 60.13 25.43 6.10
C ALA A 51 60.43 25.52 7.61
N ILE A 52 60.76 24.40 8.24
CA ILE A 52 61.03 24.28 9.67
C ILE A 52 62.54 24.32 9.91
N SER A 53 63.01 25.34 10.64
CA SER A 53 64.41 25.48 10.99
C SER A 53 64.73 24.79 12.31
N TYR A 54 65.75 23.93 12.35
CA TYR A 54 66.17 23.21 13.55
C TYR A 54 67.66 23.40 13.83
N ALA A 55 68.04 23.25 15.09
CA ALA A 55 69.41 23.43 15.58
C ALA A 55 69.84 22.28 16.52
N PRO A 56 71.14 22.16 16.85
CA PRO A 56 71.62 21.13 17.76
C PRO A 56 70.92 21.16 19.12
N GLY A 57 70.54 20.00 19.64
CA GLY A 57 69.77 19.83 20.88
C GLY A 57 68.26 20.02 20.72
N ASN A 58 67.76 20.26 19.50
CA ASN A 58 66.33 20.35 19.25
C ASN A 58 65.71 18.95 19.14
N ALA A 59 64.41 18.86 19.42
CA ALA A 59 63.51 17.82 18.92
C ALA A 59 62.37 18.52 18.16
N ILE A 60 61.89 17.89 17.08
CA ILE A 60 60.73 18.39 16.33
C ILE A 60 59.53 17.55 16.75
N THR A 61 58.46 18.19 17.21
CA THR A 61 57.21 17.52 17.60
C THR A 61 56.19 17.64 16.47
N ILE A 62 55.59 16.54 16.08
CA ILE A 62 54.52 16.48 15.07
C ILE A 62 53.26 15.97 15.77
N THR A 63 52.20 16.76 15.75
CA THR A 63 50.92 16.41 16.37
C THR A 63 49.83 16.31 15.33
N VAL A 64 49.20 15.15 15.24
CA VAL A 64 47.98 14.97 14.44
C VAL A 64 46.81 15.48 15.28
N PRO A 65 46.12 16.57 14.88
CA PRO A 65 45.09 17.16 15.71
C PRO A 65 43.80 16.36 15.67
N ALA A 66 43.01 16.42 16.76
CA ALA A 66 41.73 15.71 16.84
C ALA A 66 40.73 16.09 15.73
N ALA A 67 40.85 17.30 15.18
CA ALA A 67 40.00 17.80 14.09
C ALA A 67 40.17 17.03 12.76
N VAL A 68 41.27 16.28 12.59
CA VAL A 68 41.50 15.40 11.43
C VAL A 68 40.55 14.20 11.44
N ALA A 69 40.15 13.72 12.62
CA ALA A 69 39.21 12.63 12.72
C ALA A 69 37.79 13.11 12.39
N LYS A 70 37.28 12.65 11.25
CA LYS A 70 35.91 12.94 10.80
C LYS A 70 35.01 11.71 10.93
N PRO A 71 33.73 11.86 11.34
CA PRO A 71 32.85 10.72 11.56
C PRO A 71 32.65 9.82 10.33
N ALA A 72 32.61 10.42 9.14
CA ALA A 72 32.40 9.71 7.89
C ALA A 72 33.67 9.03 7.33
N TRP A 73 34.86 9.47 7.74
CA TRP A 73 36.11 8.95 7.20
C TRP A 73 36.48 7.57 7.79
N ASP A 74 37.25 6.81 7.01
CA ASP A 74 37.88 5.54 7.40
C ASP A 74 39.39 5.65 7.21
N ILE A 75 40.06 6.27 8.19
CA ILE A 75 41.52 6.49 8.17
C ILE A 75 42.21 5.24 8.72
N HIS A 76 43.09 4.66 7.92
CA HIS A 76 43.90 3.49 8.29
C HIS A 76 45.32 3.87 8.68
N TYR A 77 45.90 4.90 8.06
CA TYR A 77 47.21 5.43 8.44
C TYR A 77 47.29 6.94 8.29
N TYR A 78 48.10 7.56 9.15
CA TYR A 78 48.57 8.94 9.04
C TYR A 78 50.03 8.89 8.57
N ILE A 79 50.35 9.47 7.42
CA ILE A 79 51.68 9.39 6.82
C ILE A 79 52.40 10.73 6.99
N LEU A 80 53.62 10.67 7.53
CA LEU A 80 54.55 11.79 7.59
C LEU A 80 55.68 11.56 6.60
N SER A 81 55.89 12.52 5.71
CA SER A 81 57.06 12.58 4.84
C SER A 81 57.84 13.88 5.05
N ALA A 82 59.11 13.93 4.65
CA ALA A 82 59.91 15.14 4.72
C ALA A 82 60.86 15.32 3.52
N SER A 83 61.27 16.56 3.29
CA SER A 83 62.22 16.95 2.24
C SER A 83 62.96 18.25 2.59
N THR A 84 64.10 18.51 1.95
CA THR A 84 64.79 19.81 2.00
C THR A 84 64.19 20.85 1.06
N THR A 85 63.24 20.44 0.21
CA THR A 85 62.50 21.31 -0.70
C THR A 85 60.99 21.10 -0.55
N ASP A 86 60.19 22.05 -0.99
CA ASP A 86 58.73 21.97 -1.05
C ASP A 86 58.20 21.23 -2.29
N ALA A 87 59.08 20.65 -3.12
CA ALA A 87 58.69 19.90 -4.32
C ALA A 87 57.98 18.58 -3.94
N PRO A 88 56.73 18.33 -4.39
CA PRO A 88 55.94 17.17 -3.95
C PRO A 88 56.56 15.79 -4.21
N ASP A 89 57.38 15.66 -5.25
CA ASP A 89 58.08 14.43 -5.65
C ASP A 89 59.39 14.20 -4.89
N SER A 90 59.83 15.16 -4.08
CA SER A 90 61.07 15.07 -3.30
C SER A 90 60.89 14.49 -1.89
N PHE A 91 59.64 14.30 -1.45
CA PHE A 91 59.32 13.85 -0.10
C PHE A 91 59.62 12.36 0.11
N VAL A 92 60.20 12.05 1.26
CA VAL A 92 60.49 10.68 1.71
C VAL A 92 59.72 10.39 2.99
N GLN A 93 59.02 9.25 3.02
CA GLN A 93 58.26 8.81 4.19
C GLN A 93 59.19 8.57 5.40
N LEU A 94 58.97 9.36 6.45
CA LEU A 94 59.71 9.27 7.71
C LEU A 94 59.01 8.38 8.72
N ALA A 95 57.68 8.45 8.76
CA ALA A 95 56.89 7.70 9.71
C ALA A 95 55.47 7.47 9.20
N ARG A 96 54.81 6.46 9.77
CA ARG A 96 53.36 6.26 9.71
C ARG A 96 52.81 6.04 11.11
N LEU A 97 51.59 6.48 11.34
CA LEU A 97 50.85 6.17 12.56
C LEU A 97 49.59 5.40 12.18
N PRO A 98 49.24 4.33 12.90
CA PRO A 98 48.05 3.57 12.59
C PRO A 98 46.80 4.37 12.98
N GLY A 99 45.79 4.32 12.12
CA GLY A 99 44.45 4.87 12.33
C GLY A 99 43.61 4.07 13.31
N TYR A 100 44.04 2.84 13.61
CA TYR A 100 43.40 1.93 14.55
C TYR A 100 44.41 1.42 15.58
N GLN A 101 43.96 1.21 16.80
CA GLN A 101 44.75 0.61 17.87
C GLN A 101 45.03 -0.87 17.56
N TYR A 102 46.20 -1.33 17.97
CA TYR A 102 46.63 -2.72 17.88
C TYR A 102 47.15 -3.18 19.25
N GLY A 103 47.11 -4.49 19.52
CA GLY A 103 47.60 -5.07 20.77
C GLY A 103 46.87 -6.35 21.19
N GLU A 104 47.35 -6.95 22.28
CA GLU A 104 46.70 -8.13 22.86
C GLU A 104 45.26 -7.82 23.29
N GLY A 105 44.30 -8.59 22.80
CA GLY A 105 42.87 -8.41 23.11
C GLY A 105 42.15 -7.33 22.30
N ILE A 106 42.81 -6.66 21.36
CA ILE A 106 42.19 -5.69 20.44
C ILE A 106 41.99 -6.36 19.08
N GLU A 107 40.74 -6.40 18.58
CA GLU A 107 40.46 -6.90 17.24
C GLU A 107 41.03 -5.92 16.18
N PRO A 108 41.70 -6.38 15.12
CA PRO A 108 42.25 -5.48 14.11
C PRO A 108 41.16 -4.58 13.50
N GLN A 109 41.50 -3.30 13.28
CA GLN A 109 40.61 -2.31 12.65
C GLN A 109 39.28 -2.09 13.40
N SER A 110 39.22 -2.37 14.72
CA SER A 110 37.97 -2.21 15.50
C SER A 110 37.91 -0.98 16.40
N ILE A 111 39.06 -0.48 16.87
CA ILE A 111 39.13 0.67 17.78
C ILE A 111 39.99 1.76 17.12
N PRO A 112 39.42 2.93 16.76
CA PRO A 112 40.21 4.03 16.22
C PRO A 112 41.29 4.54 17.19
N THR A 113 42.40 4.99 16.64
CA THR A 113 43.45 5.69 17.40
C THR A 113 42.89 6.99 17.98
N VAL A 114 43.13 7.23 19.27
CA VAL A 114 42.67 8.44 19.95
C VAL A 114 43.58 9.60 19.54
N LEU A 115 42.96 10.68 19.05
CA LEU A 115 43.64 11.94 18.72
C LEU A 115 43.36 13.01 19.81
N PRO A 116 44.25 13.99 20.02
CA PRO A 116 45.51 14.20 19.29
C PRO A 116 46.58 13.17 19.67
N ILE A 117 47.46 12.86 18.73
CA ILE A 117 48.66 12.05 18.97
C ILE A 117 49.88 12.85 18.54
N THR A 118 50.90 12.86 19.40
CA THR A 118 52.17 13.56 19.15
C THR A 118 53.30 12.55 19.12
N PHE A 119 54.20 12.71 18.17
CA PHE A 119 55.47 11.98 18.13
C PHE A 119 56.62 12.95 17.93
N GLU A 120 57.81 12.51 18.36
CA GLU A 120 59.01 13.36 18.39
C GLU A 120 60.06 12.83 17.43
N ILE A 121 60.64 13.75 16.65
CA ILE A 121 61.83 13.54 15.83
C ILE A 121 63.01 14.05 16.67
N THR A 122 63.71 13.13 17.31
CA THR A 122 64.72 13.43 18.33
C THR A 122 66.17 13.25 17.88
N GLU A 123 66.42 12.60 16.73
CA GLU A 123 67.77 12.20 16.31
C GLU A 123 68.04 12.54 14.84
N ASP A 124 69.32 12.71 14.47
CA ASP A 124 69.71 13.00 13.09
C ASP A 124 69.29 11.88 12.12
N GLU A 125 69.23 10.62 12.57
CA GLU A 125 68.81 9.47 11.75
C GLU A 125 67.35 9.61 11.26
N HIS A 126 66.49 10.26 12.06
CA HIS A 126 65.10 10.53 11.68
C HIS A 126 64.97 11.63 10.62
N LEU A 127 65.96 12.53 10.53
CA LEU A 127 66.01 13.63 9.55
C LEU A 127 66.71 13.23 8.24
N GLN A 128 67.22 12.00 8.15
CA GLN A 128 67.81 11.51 6.91
C GLN A 128 66.74 11.30 5.85
N ILE A 129 66.64 12.27 4.95
CA ILE A 129 65.76 12.26 3.77
C ILE A 129 66.41 11.59 2.54
N ALA A 130 67.61 11.04 2.68
CA ALA A 130 68.20 10.19 1.65
C ALA A 130 67.62 8.79 1.81
N PRO A 131 66.78 8.28 0.87
CA PRO A 131 66.23 6.94 1.01
C PRO A 131 67.36 5.90 0.96
N ASN A 132 68.46 6.19 0.27
CA ASN A 132 69.49 5.20 -0.06
C ASN A 132 70.44 4.90 1.12
N VAL A 133 70.44 3.66 1.56
CA VAL A 133 71.49 3.06 2.40
C VAL A 133 72.32 2.08 1.56
N ALA A 134 73.62 1.98 1.82
CA ALA A 134 74.51 1.15 1.01
C ALA A 134 74.19 -0.35 1.12
N THR A 135 73.95 -0.82 2.34
CA THR A 135 73.62 -2.22 2.66
C THR A 135 72.59 -2.28 3.80
N ALA A 136 71.98 -3.44 4.04
CA ALA A 136 71.07 -3.63 5.17
C ALA A 136 71.71 -3.32 6.54
N ALA A 137 73.04 -3.44 6.67
CA ALA A 137 73.75 -3.08 7.89
C ALA A 137 73.83 -1.56 8.15
N ASN A 138 73.42 -0.74 7.18
CA ASN A 138 73.38 0.72 7.28
C ASN A 138 71.96 1.24 7.54
N LEU A 139 70.98 0.36 7.79
CA LEU A 139 69.65 0.80 8.22
C LEU A 139 69.72 1.44 9.61
N PRO A 140 68.90 2.48 9.89
CA PRO A 140 68.83 3.13 11.20
C PRO A 140 68.67 2.13 12.35
N LEU A 141 69.34 2.41 13.47
CA LEU A 141 69.30 1.55 14.65
C LEU A 141 68.07 1.85 15.52
N ILE A 142 67.56 3.08 15.46
CA ILE A 142 66.36 3.54 16.15
C ILE A 142 65.38 4.09 15.10
N PRO A 143 64.81 3.25 14.22
CA PRO A 143 63.88 3.71 13.21
C PRO A 143 62.51 4.08 13.80
N LEU A 144 61.85 5.05 13.17
CA LEU A 144 60.43 5.34 13.39
C LEU A 144 59.56 4.30 12.68
N ASP A 145 58.38 3.99 13.24
CA ASP A 145 57.41 3.13 12.55
C ASP A 145 57.01 3.73 11.20
N GLY A 146 57.00 2.92 10.14
CA GLY A 146 56.76 3.37 8.77
C GLY A 146 57.94 4.08 8.10
N MET A 147 59.14 4.12 8.70
CA MET A 147 60.30 4.72 8.07
C MET A 147 60.71 3.93 6.81
N VAL A 148 60.90 4.60 5.68
CA VAL A 148 61.27 3.95 4.41
C VAL A 148 62.73 4.19 4.03
N ARG A 149 63.42 3.14 3.57
CA ARG A 149 64.80 3.19 3.04
C ARG A 149 64.93 2.32 1.78
N TRP A 150 65.70 2.78 0.81
CA TRP A 150 66.19 2.02 -0.34
C TRP A 150 67.56 1.40 -0.04
N ILE A 151 67.68 0.08 -0.17
CA ILE A 151 68.97 -0.60 0.03
C ILE A 151 69.65 -0.77 -1.33
N LEU A 152 70.73 -0.01 -1.58
CA LEU A 152 71.45 -0.01 -2.87
C LEU A 152 71.94 -1.40 -3.27
N SER A 153 72.56 -2.15 -2.35
CA SER A 153 73.08 -3.50 -2.63
C SER A 153 71.99 -4.51 -2.99
N GLU A 154 70.73 -4.24 -2.64
CA GLU A 154 69.61 -5.17 -2.81
C GLU A 154 68.56 -4.66 -3.80
N SER A 155 68.69 -3.42 -4.28
CA SER A 155 67.79 -2.76 -5.23
C SER A 155 66.31 -2.88 -4.84
N ARG A 156 66.00 -2.61 -3.57
CA ARG A 156 64.64 -2.67 -3.04
C ARG A 156 64.38 -1.60 -1.99
N PHE A 157 63.11 -1.21 -1.85
CA PHE A 157 62.65 -0.45 -0.70
C PHE A 157 62.35 -1.39 0.46
N VAL A 158 62.60 -0.90 1.67
CA VAL A 158 62.16 -1.50 2.92
C VAL A 158 61.47 -0.46 3.78
N GLU A 159 60.45 -0.87 4.51
CA GLU A 159 59.73 -0.07 5.50
C GLU A 159 59.93 -0.70 6.88
N TYR A 160 60.19 0.11 7.90
CA TYR A 160 60.29 -0.39 9.28
C TYR A 160 58.90 -0.55 9.90
N HIS A 161 58.64 -1.71 10.51
CA HIS A 161 57.42 -2.01 11.24
C HIS A 161 57.76 -2.21 12.72
N ALA A 162 57.33 -1.28 13.57
CA ALA A 162 57.59 -1.32 15.01
C ALA A 162 56.91 -2.53 15.68
N GLU A 163 55.74 -2.95 15.16
CA GLU A 163 54.99 -4.11 15.66
C GLU A 163 55.79 -5.41 15.59
N THR A 164 56.51 -5.62 14.47
CA THR A 164 57.36 -6.80 14.25
C THR A 164 58.83 -6.53 14.58
N SER A 165 59.18 -5.28 14.91
CA SER A 165 60.55 -4.80 15.09
C SER A 165 61.45 -5.20 13.92
N SER A 166 60.94 -5.05 12.69
CA SER A 166 61.62 -5.54 11.49
C SER A 166 61.46 -4.61 10.29
N TRP A 167 62.42 -4.72 9.36
CA TRP A 167 62.37 -4.05 8.06
C TRP A 167 61.75 -5.00 7.02
N GLU A 168 60.60 -4.61 6.49
CA GLU A 168 59.81 -5.41 5.55
C GLU A 168 59.93 -4.84 4.13
N ILE A 169 59.83 -5.69 3.10
CA ILE A 169 60.01 -5.26 1.70
C ILE A 169 58.80 -4.43 1.27
N LEU A 170 59.08 -3.25 0.69
CA LEU A 170 58.08 -2.36 0.11
C LEU A 170 58.22 -2.34 -1.41
N GLN A 171 57.11 -2.43 -2.14
CA GLN A 171 57.15 -2.44 -3.61
C GLN A 171 57.37 -1.03 -4.21
N ASN A 172 56.79 0.00 -3.59
CA ASN A 172 56.91 1.39 -4.02
C ASN A 172 56.90 2.30 -2.79
N ALA A 173 57.83 3.25 -2.75
CA ALA A 173 57.97 4.23 -1.67
C ALA A 173 57.36 5.60 -1.98
N ASN A 174 56.87 5.82 -3.21
CA ASN A 174 56.30 7.10 -3.58
C ASN A 174 54.94 7.32 -2.91
N THR A 175 54.83 8.40 -2.14
CA THR A 175 53.60 8.83 -1.47
C THR A 175 52.90 9.97 -2.20
N ASN A 176 53.53 10.58 -3.21
CA ASN A 176 52.95 11.71 -3.94
C ASN A 176 51.71 11.29 -4.74
N VAL A 177 50.57 11.90 -4.44
CA VAL A 177 49.29 11.74 -5.14
C VAL A 177 48.92 13.06 -5.79
N LEU A 178 48.72 13.03 -7.11
CA LEU A 178 48.28 14.20 -7.88
C LEU A 178 46.76 14.22 -8.06
N ASP A 179 46.15 13.05 -8.26
CA ASP A 179 44.71 12.90 -8.48
C ASP A 179 44.18 11.73 -7.65
N THR A 180 43.42 12.07 -6.60
CA THR A 180 42.88 11.09 -5.67
C THR A 180 41.94 10.06 -6.33
N THR A 181 41.43 10.34 -7.54
CA THR A 181 40.55 9.46 -8.29
C THR A 181 41.29 8.44 -9.16
N ILE A 182 42.60 8.61 -9.38
CA ILE A 182 43.44 7.73 -10.22
C ILE A 182 44.33 6.83 -9.38
N ASP A 183 45.13 7.43 -8.48
CA ASP A 183 46.15 6.74 -7.68
C ASP A 183 46.03 6.97 -6.17
N GLY A 184 44.96 7.66 -5.73
CA GLY A 184 44.75 7.97 -4.32
C GLY A 184 43.53 7.30 -3.65
N SER A 185 42.94 8.03 -2.70
CA SER A 185 41.91 7.58 -1.78
C SER A 185 40.47 7.57 -2.34
N ASP A 186 40.23 8.27 -3.45
CA ASP A 186 38.89 8.58 -3.99
C ASP A 186 38.52 7.73 -5.24
N ARG A 187 39.20 6.59 -5.37
CA ARG A 187 39.06 5.68 -6.51
C ARG A 187 37.72 4.94 -6.49
N ASN A 188 37.16 4.71 -7.67
CA ASN A 188 35.94 3.92 -7.83
C ASN A 188 36.19 2.47 -7.37
N LEU A 189 35.30 1.94 -6.53
CA LEU A 189 35.40 0.59 -5.99
C LEU A 189 35.50 -0.49 -7.08
N THR A 190 34.89 -0.26 -8.24
CA THR A 190 34.90 -1.19 -9.38
C THR A 190 36.21 -1.20 -10.18
N SER A 191 37.08 -0.21 -10.00
CA SER A 191 38.39 -0.16 -10.65
C SER A 191 39.54 -0.62 -9.75
N LEU A 192 39.26 -0.89 -8.47
CA LEU A 192 40.28 -1.31 -7.51
C LEU A 192 40.58 -2.81 -7.64
N ASN A 193 41.86 -3.15 -7.63
CA ASN A 193 42.31 -4.52 -7.48
C ASN A 193 42.33 -4.88 -5.98
N PRO A 194 41.74 -6.01 -5.55
CA PRO A 194 41.75 -6.42 -4.14
C PRO A 194 43.15 -6.57 -3.52
N THR A 195 44.21 -6.72 -4.32
CA THR A 195 45.59 -6.78 -3.83
C THR A 195 46.19 -5.42 -3.49
N ASP A 196 45.57 -4.34 -3.98
CA ASP A 196 46.13 -2.98 -3.93
C ASP A 196 45.44 -2.12 -2.86
N ILE A 197 44.62 -2.75 -2.01
CA ILE A 197 43.87 -2.12 -0.93
C ILE A 197 44.26 -2.71 0.42
N ILE A 198 44.01 -1.97 1.50
CA ILE A 198 44.17 -2.52 2.85
C ILE A 198 43.10 -3.60 3.07
N PRO A 199 43.48 -4.86 3.33
CA PRO A 199 42.53 -5.95 3.46
C PRO A 199 41.65 -5.76 4.70
N HIS A 200 40.44 -6.29 4.62
CA HIS A 200 39.58 -6.41 5.79
C HIS A 200 40.11 -7.48 6.73
N PRO A 201 39.88 -7.35 8.06
CA PRO A 201 40.23 -8.41 8.99
C PRO A 201 39.48 -9.70 8.65
N VAL A 202 40.09 -10.84 8.95
CA VAL A 202 39.48 -12.14 8.73
C VAL A 202 38.26 -12.27 9.63
N TYR A 203 37.12 -12.65 9.05
CA TYR A 203 35.91 -12.91 9.82
C TYR A 203 36.12 -14.11 10.76
N PRO A 204 35.88 -13.98 12.09
CA PRO A 204 36.11 -15.05 13.07
C PRO A 204 35.00 -16.11 13.03
N ALA A 205 34.84 -16.76 11.88
CA ALA A 205 33.75 -17.69 11.62
C ALA A 205 33.85 -18.94 12.51
N ALA A 206 32.72 -19.34 13.12
CA ALA A 206 32.62 -20.56 13.91
C ALA A 206 31.50 -21.48 13.37
N PRO A 207 31.57 -22.82 13.57
CA PRO A 207 30.59 -23.78 13.03
C PRO A 207 29.14 -23.43 13.27
N ASN A 208 28.75 -23.13 14.52
CA ASN A 208 27.34 -23.00 14.89
C ASN A 208 27.04 -21.71 15.68
N ILE A 209 27.95 -20.74 15.64
CA ILE A 209 27.83 -19.50 16.38
C ILE A 209 28.08 -18.35 15.42
N LYS A 210 27.09 -17.46 15.27
CA LYS A 210 27.28 -16.20 14.57
C LYS A 210 28.23 -15.34 15.38
N SER A 211 29.28 -14.84 14.74
CA SER A 211 30.15 -13.85 15.35
C SER A 211 29.80 -12.46 14.85
N LEU A 212 29.74 -11.49 15.75
CA LEU A 212 29.62 -10.08 15.38
C LEU A 212 31.03 -9.47 15.48
N PRO A 213 31.67 -9.10 14.35
CA PRO A 213 33.00 -8.52 14.41
C PRO A 213 32.92 -7.11 14.99
N ALA A 214 33.93 -6.72 15.76
CA ALA A 214 34.01 -5.37 16.30
C ALA A 214 34.29 -4.34 15.18
N TRP A 215 35.05 -4.70 14.15
CA TRP A 215 35.31 -3.85 12.97
C TRP A 215 34.10 -3.72 12.04
N GLU A 216 34.01 -2.59 11.33
CA GLU A 216 33.08 -2.37 10.20
C GLU A 216 33.82 -1.88 8.95
N SER A 217 33.32 -2.28 7.78
CA SER A 217 33.74 -1.71 6.51
C SER A 217 32.86 -0.51 6.17
N LYS A 218 33.43 0.68 6.00
CA LYS A 218 32.70 1.88 5.60
C LYS A 218 32.86 2.14 4.08
N TYR A 219 31.77 2.56 3.45
CA TYR A 219 31.69 2.84 2.03
C TYR A 219 30.93 4.13 1.76
N PHE A 220 31.27 4.78 0.65
CA PHE A 220 30.57 5.92 0.10
C PHE A 220 29.88 5.57 -1.20
N LEU A 221 28.68 6.12 -1.40
CA LEU A 221 28.06 6.24 -2.71
C LEU A 221 27.96 7.73 -3.02
N TYR A 222 28.96 8.24 -3.75
CA TYR A 222 29.20 9.66 -3.98
C TYR A 222 28.35 10.20 -5.13
N ASN A 223 27.69 11.35 -4.90
CA ASN A 223 26.98 12.08 -5.93
C ASN A 223 27.96 12.95 -6.73
N ASN A 224 28.43 12.39 -7.85
CA ASN A 224 29.26 13.11 -8.81
C ASN A 224 28.44 13.80 -9.90
N ASP A 225 27.11 13.72 -9.85
CA ASP A 225 26.24 14.33 -10.84
C ASP A 225 26.02 15.81 -10.52
N ALA A 226 25.75 16.62 -11.55
CA ALA A 226 25.54 18.06 -11.37
C ALA A 226 24.21 18.40 -10.67
N ASN A 227 23.31 17.42 -10.52
CA ASN A 227 21.98 17.59 -9.94
C ASN A 227 21.88 16.81 -8.62
N PRO A 228 21.08 17.30 -7.65
CA PRO A 228 20.76 16.52 -6.46
C PRO A 228 20.07 15.20 -6.81
N LEU A 229 20.37 14.15 -6.06
CA LEU A 229 19.61 12.91 -6.10
C LEU A 229 18.44 13.03 -5.14
N SER A 230 17.23 13.01 -5.69
CA SER A 230 16.02 13.36 -4.94
C SER A 230 15.73 12.42 -3.77
N ALA A 231 15.18 12.97 -2.70
CA ALA A 231 14.56 12.23 -1.61
C ALA A 231 13.56 11.19 -2.15
N GLY A 232 13.44 10.06 -1.45
CA GLY A 232 12.65 8.92 -1.92
C GLY A 232 13.40 7.94 -2.82
N THR A 233 14.62 8.27 -3.25
CA THR A 233 15.48 7.31 -3.97
C THR A 233 15.91 6.17 -3.05
N GLU A 234 15.83 4.94 -3.54
CA GLU A 234 16.21 3.76 -2.77
C GLU A 234 17.69 3.43 -2.96
N PHE A 235 18.35 2.97 -1.89
CA PHE A 235 19.76 2.59 -1.93
C PHE A 235 20.07 1.41 -1.01
N GLY A 236 21.25 0.83 -1.19
CA GLY A 236 21.74 -0.25 -0.35
C GLY A 236 23.07 -0.79 -0.86
N ILE A 237 23.26 -2.10 -0.69
CA ILE A 237 24.44 -2.80 -1.20
C ILE A 237 24.04 -4.01 -2.04
N GLU A 238 24.93 -4.39 -2.95
CA GLU A 238 25.00 -5.67 -3.62
C GLU A 238 26.22 -6.42 -3.11
N LEU A 239 26.03 -7.69 -2.75
CA LEU A 239 27.14 -8.58 -2.47
C LEU A 239 27.55 -9.30 -3.75
N SER A 240 28.80 -9.70 -3.89
CA SER A 240 29.25 -10.52 -5.00
C SER A 240 30.17 -11.64 -4.52
N TYR A 241 30.00 -12.81 -5.11
CA TYR A 241 30.82 -13.99 -4.83
C TYR A 241 31.01 -14.77 -6.13
N ASN A 242 32.25 -15.18 -6.43
CA ASN A 242 32.62 -15.84 -7.69
C ASN A 242 32.09 -15.12 -8.95
N ASN A 243 32.24 -13.80 -9.00
CA ASN A 243 31.76 -12.93 -10.09
C ASN A 243 30.23 -12.97 -10.32
N LYS A 244 29.45 -13.56 -9.40
CA LYS A 244 27.99 -13.50 -9.39
C LYS A 244 27.52 -12.48 -8.38
N ARG A 245 26.60 -11.60 -8.79
CA ARG A 245 26.00 -10.58 -7.93
C ARG A 245 24.82 -11.16 -7.15
N SER A 246 24.70 -10.71 -5.90
CA SER A 246 23.63 -10.96 -4.92
C SER A 246 23.13 -12.40 -4.88
N PRO A 247 24.01 -13.39 -4.64
CA PRO A 247 23.56 -14.77 -4.54
C PRO A 247 22.64 -14.93 -3.32
N ASP A 248 21.52 -15.65 -3.49
CA ASP A 248 20.62 -16.04 -2.38
C ASP A 248 21.38 -16.73 -1.23
N LEU A 249 22.55 -17.31 -1.53
CA LEU A 249 23.48 -17.91 -0.56
C LEU A 249 23.93 -16.96 0.55
N LEU A 250 24.01 -15.65 0.29
CA LEU A 250 24.46 -14.66 1.28
C LEU A 250 23.29 -13.97 2.01
N ASN A 251 22.05 -14.43 1.78
CA ASN A 251 20.84 -13.86 2.36
C ASN A 251 20.86 -13.89 3.89
N GLY A 252 20.67 -12.74 4.53
CA GLY A 252 20.63 -12.59 5.98
C GLY A 252 21.99 -12.74 6.67
N LEU A 253 23.08 -12.86 5.89
CA LEU A 253 24.42 -13.13 6.41
C LEU A 253 25.24 -11.85 6.63
N PHE A 254 24.79 -10.69 6.15
CA PHE A 254 25.48 -9.42 6.35
C PHE A 254 24.56 -8.43 7.07
N LEU A 255 25.15 -7.54 7.85
CA LEU A 255 24.50 -6.41 8.46
C LEU A 255 24.92 -5.13 7.75
N VAL A 256 23.97 -4.22 7.52
CA VAL A 256 24.18 -2.94 6.85
C VAL A 256 23.65 -1.84 7.74
N LYS A 257 24.39 -0.75 7.87
CA LYS A 257 24.02 0.44 8.63
C LYS A 257 24.16 1.66 7.74
N PHE A 258 23.10 2.47 7.66
CA PHE A 258 23.18 3.80 7.08
C PHE A 258 23.69 4.77 8.14
N ASN A 259 24.80 5.46 7.87
CA ASN A 259 25.39 6.39 8.83
C ASN A 259 24.86 7.83 8.64
N GLY A 260 24.44 8.20 7.43
CA GLY A 260 24.04 9.57 7.08
C GLY A 260 24.65 10.01 5.75
N PHE A 261 24.52 11.29 5.42
CA PHE A 261 25.16 11.90 4.26
C PHE A 261 26.46 12.57 4.69
N ALA A 262 27.55 12.27 3.99
CA ALA A 262 28.84 12.89 4.21
C ALA A 262 29.05 14.02 3.21
N ASP A 263 29.54 15.16 3.69
CA ASP A 263 30.05 16.22 2.82
C ASP A 263 31.50 15.92 2.38
N GLU A 264 32.06 16.79 1.54
CA GLU A 264 33.45 16.69 1.06
C GLU A 264 34.51 16.76 2.18
N PHE A 265 34.14 17.31 3.34
CA PHE A 265 34.99 17.48 4.51
C PHE A 265 34.81 16.35 5.55
N GLY A 266 33.98 15.34 5.25
CA GLY A 266 33.70 14.20 6.12
C GLY A 266 32.76 14.49 7.29
N ASN A 267 32.10 15.66 7.33
CA ASN A 267 31.05 15.92 8.31
C ASN A 267 29.81 15.10 7.94
N LEU A 268 29.10 14.63 8.96
CA LEU A 268 27.98 13.72 8.78
C LEU A 268 26.67 14.45 9.07
N ARG A 269 25.80 14.50 8.07
CA ARG A 269 24.42 14.96 8.18
C ARG A 269 23.51 13.75 8.44
N THR A 270 22.81 13.78 9.56
CA THR A 270 21.88 12.73 10.01
C THR A 270 20.45 13.22 10.14
N THR A 271 20.19 14.46 9.73
CA THR A 271 18.88 15.11 9.76
C THR A 271 18.56 15.73 8.41
N ASP A 272 17.27 15.82 8.10
CA ASP A 272 16.76 16.57 6.95
C ASP A 272 16.86 18.09 7.16
N ALA A 273 16.51 18.85 6.12
CA ALA A 273 16.48 20.32 6.16
C ALA A 273 15.55 20.90 7.25
N SER A 274 14.62 20.11 7.79
CA SER A 274 13.71 20.49 8.88
C SER A 274 14.20 20.05 10.26
N GLY A 275 15.40 19.46 10.36
CA GLY A 275 15.99 18.97 11.61
C GLY A 275 15.44 17.63 12.09
N ARG A 276 14.69 16.90 11.26
CA ARG A 276 14.17 15.56 11.61
C ARG A 276 15.24 14.52 11.32
N ALA A 277 15.44 13.58 12.24
CA ALA A 277 16.40 12.50 12.05
C ALA A 277 16.04 11.63 10.84
N PHE A 278 17.05 11.23 10.07
CA PHE A 278 16.88 10.25 9.01
C PHE A 278 16.38 8.91 9.57
N ASN A 279 15.53 8.24 8.80
CA ASN A 279 15.02 6.92 9.11
C ASN A 279 16.16 5.89 9.08
N ASN A 280 16.16 4.98 10.06
CA ASN A 280 17.13 3.88 10.18
C ASN A 280 18.60 4.32 10.25
N VAL A 281 18.89 5.59 10.53
CA VAL A 281 20.27 6.08 10.69
C VAL A 281 20.90 5.50 11.97
N GLY A 282 22.15 5.03 11.86
CA GLY A 282 22.93 4.47 12.97
C GLY A 282 22.58 3.03 13.36
N GLY A 283 21.44 2.49 12.92
CA GLY A 283 21.02 1.12 13.20
C GLY A 283 21.54 0.10 12.18
N PHE A 284 21.98 -1.07 12.65
CA PHE A 284 22.27 -2.21 11.76
C PHE A 284 21.00 -2.99 11.43
N ILE A 285 20.82 -3.31 10.16
CA ILE A 285 19.76 -4.18 9.65
C ILE A 285 20.35 -5.33 8.85
N SER A 286 19.69 -6.48 8.86
CA SER A 286 20.12 -7.65 8.08
C SER A 286 19.93 -7.38 6.58
N TRP A 287 21.00 -7.61 5.81
CA TRP A 287 20.98 -7.61 4.36
C TRP A 287 20.28 -8.86 3.86
N GLU A 288 19.28 -8.68 3.02
CA GLU A 288 18.54 -9.76 2.41
C GLU A 288 18.36 -9.40 0.92
N PRO A 289 18.81 -10.24 -0.04
CA PRO A 289 18.79 -9.92 -1.47
C PRO A 289 17.37 -9.76 -2.03
N ARG A 290 16.37 -10.38 -1.36
CA ARG A 290 14.95 -10.35 -1.74
C ARG A 290 14.10 -9.46 -0.84
N ARG A 291 14.70 -8.86 0.20
CA ARG A 291 13.99 -7.89 1.02
C ARG A 291 13.99 -6.55 0.33
N GLU A 292 12.87 -5.87 0.51
CA GLU A 292 12.66 -4.45 0.30
C GLU A 292 13.92 -3.67 0.65
N THR A 293 14.38 -2.87 -0.30
CA THR A 293 15.45 -1.89 -0.17
C THR A 293 15.70 -1.40 1.27
N PRO A 294 16.90 -1.65 1.82
CA PRO A 294 17.16 -1.44 3.25
C PRO A 294 17.02 0.03 3.66
N PHE A 295 17.26 0.95 2.73
CA PHE A 295 17.20 2.38 2.99
C PHE A 295 16.58 3.17 1.83
N ILE A 296 16.01 4.31 2.18
CA ILE A 296 15.45 5.30 1.27
C ILE A 296 16.04 6.65 1.67
N LEU A 297 16.37 7.51 0.70
CA LEU A 297 16.79 8.89 1.00
C LEU A 297 15.64 9.65 1.65
N ASP A 298 15.87 10.20 2.84
CA ASP A 298 14.89 11.03 3.55
C ASP A 298 14.93 12.50 3.13
N ASP A 299 16.03 12.90 2.50
CA ASP A 299 16.26 14.25 1.97
C ASP A 299 17.09 14.17 0.68
N ASP A 300 17.14 15.26 -0.07
CA ASP A 300 17.93 15.35 -1.29
C ASP A 300 19.43 15.23 -0.97
N LEU A 301 20.11 14.34 -1.69
CA LEU A 301 21.55 14.18 -1.64
C LEU A 301 22.18 15.13 -2.65
N GLN A 302 22.85 16.18 -2.17
CA GLN A 302 23.38 17.25 -3.00
C GLN A 302 24.59 16.79 -3.83
N PRO A 303 24.90 17.48 -4.96
CA PRO A 303 26.17 17.29 -5.66
C PRO A 303 27.34 17.46 -4.69
N GLY A 304 28.27 16.50 -4.70
CA GLY A 304 29.41 16.49 -3.77
C GLY A 304 29.14 15.83 -2.42
N GLU A 305 27.89 15.50 -2.07
CA GLU A 305 27.59 14.67 -0.90
C GLU A 305 27.69 13.17 -1.25
N ALA A 306 27.92 12.33 -0.24
CA ALA A 306 27.93 10.88 -0.35
C ALA A 306 27.01 10.20 0.67
N ILE A 307 26.30 9.16 0.25
CA ILE A 307 25.62 8.25 1.18
C ILE A 307 26.70 7.42 1.89
N THR A 308 26.70 7.41 3.22
CA THR A 308 27.67 6.64 4.00
C THR A 308 27.05 5.36 4.55
N ILE A 309 27.66 4.22 4.23
CA ILE A 309 27.16 2.88 4.61
C ILE A 309 28.26 2.08 5.32
N SER A 310 27.94 1.49 6.47
CA SER A 310 28.81 0.50 7.13
C SER A 310 28.28 -0.91 6.90
N VAL A 311 29.16 -1.86 6.63
CA VAL A 311 28.82 -3.27 6.37
C VAL A 311 29.64 -4.18 7.27
N LYS A 312 28.99 -5.21 7.84
CA LYS A 312 29.62 -6.26 8.65
C LYS A 312 29.09 -7.64 8.27
N PRO A 313 29.92 -8.70 8.20
CA PRO A 313 29.43 -10.07 8.17
C PRO A 313 28.83 -10.49 9.51
N PHE A 314 27.80 -11.35 9.49
CA PHE A 314 27.12 -11.90 10.66
C PHE A 314 26.54 -13.29 10.38
N PHE A 315 27.40 -14.31 10.33
CA PHE A 315 27.03 -15.68 10.00
C PHE A 315 27.90 -16.72 10.72
N SER A 316 27.39 -17.94 10.86
CA SER A 316 28.19 -19.12 11.22
C SER A 316 28.70 -19.82 9.95
N THR A 317 29.75 -20.65 10.06
CA THR A 317 30.19 -21.42 8.87
C THR A 317 29.16 -22.47 8.44
N ALA A 318 28.29 -22.96 9.35
CA ALA A 318 27.19 -23.83 8.98
C ALA A 318 26.15 -23.15 8.08
N GLU A 319 25.87 -21.85 8.28
CA GLU A 319 24.92 -21.11 7.43
C GLU A 319 25.41 -20.96 5.97
N LEU A 320 26.72 -21.07 5.75
CA LEU A 320 27.31 -21.11 4.41
C LEU A 320 27.21 -22.50 3.76
N ASN A 321 26.79 -23.54 4.49
CA ASN A 321 26.61 -24.92 4.00
C ASN A 321 27.83 -25.49 3.21
N ASN A 322 29.06 -25.09 3.56
CA ASN A 322 30.30 -25.39 2.83
C ASN A 322 30.34 -24.91 1.37
N GLN A 323 29.44 -24.01 0.95
CA GLN A 323 29.42 -23.46 -0.41
C GLN A 323 30.36 -22.27 -0.59
N VAL A 324 30.65 -21.57 0.50
CA VAL A 324 31.67 -20.51 0.56
C VAL A 324 32.84 -21.05 1.38
N PRO A 325 33.98 -21.40 0.75
CA PRO A 325 35.12 -21.93 1.47
C PRO A 325 35.79 -20.84 2.33
N PRO A 326 36.46 -21.21 3.44
CA PRO A 326 37.29 -20.29 4.20
C PRO A 326 38.32 -19.59 3.31
N GLY A 327 38.49 -18.27 3.48
CA GLY A 327 39.37 -17.45 2.65
C GLY A 327 38.76 -17.00 1.31
N ALA A 328 37.50 -17.34 1.02
CA ALA A 328 36.78 -16.79 -0.12
C ALA A 328 36.65 -15.26 -0.04
N LEU A 329 36.80 -14.61 -1.20
CA LEU A 329 36.58 -13.18 -1.35
C LEU A 329 35.10 -12.91 -1.64
N VAL A 330 34.49 -12.04 -0.82
CA VAL A 330 33.15 -11.51 -1.03
C VAL A 330 33.27 -10.02 -1.36
N GLY A 331 32.81 -9.62 -2.52
CA GLY A 331 32.77 -8.22 -2.91
C GLY A 331 31.52 -7.54 -2.36
N ILE A 332 31.64 -6.27 -1.98
CA ILE A 332 30.54 -5.41 -1.52
C ILE A 332 30.48 -4.23 -2.47
N LEU A 333 29.29 -3.88 -2.95
CA LEU A 333 29.09 -2.76 -3.86
C LEU A 333 27.89 -1.91 -3.40
N PRO A 334 28.11 -0.68 -2.91
CA PRO A 334 27.02 0.28 -2.70
C PRO A 334 26.33 0.63 -4.02
N VAL A 335 25.00 0.67 -4.04
CA VAL A 335 24.22 0.96 -5.26
C VAL A 335 22.96 1.76 -4.96
N ILE A 336 22.53 2.56 -5.95
CA ILE A 336 21.16 3.04 -6.05
C ILE A 336 20.30 1.93 -6.65
N ARG A 337 19.13 1.70 -6.07
CA ARG A 337 18.15 0.77 -6.62
C ARG A 337 17.20 1.56 -7.51
N THR A 338 17.39 1.43 -8.81
CA THR A 338 16.52 2.06 -9.82
C THR A 338 15.23 1.26 -10.07
N GLN A 339 15.19 0.00 -9.62
CA GLN A 339 14.05 -0.88 -9.82
C GLN A 339 13.87 -1.81 -8.59
N SER A 340 12.87 -1.51 -7.77
CA SER A 340 12.45 -2.31 -6.62
C SER A 340 11.31 -3.27 -6.97
N GLY A 341 10.52 -2.91 -7.98
CA GLY A 341 9.45 -3.76 -8.47
C GLY A 341 9.95 -4.72 -9.53
N ASP A 342 9.52 -5.97 -9.42
CA ASP A 342 9.72 -6.96 -10.45
C ASP A 342 8.70 -6.73 -11.56
N TYR A 343 9.15 -6.90 -12.80
CA TYR A 343 8.21 -6.83 -13.92
C TYR A 343 7.24 -8.01 -13.81
N ASN A 344 5.97 -7.70 -13.60
CA ASN A 344 4.94 -8.71 -13.47
C ASN A 344 3.99 -8.65 -14.67
N PRO A 345 4.03 -9.63 -15.59
CA PRO A 345 3.12 -9.65 -16.73
C PRO A 345 1.66 -9.79 -16.31
N LEU A 346 1.36 -10.29 -15.10
CA LEU A 346 0.00 -10.30 -14.54
C LEU A 346 -0.50 -8.87 -14.25
N GLY A 347 0.40 -7.91 -14.01
CA GLY A 347 0.07 -6.49 -13.92
C GLY A 347 -0.52 -5.92 -15.21
N LYS A 348 -0.36 -6.58 -16.37
CA LYS A 348 -1.05 -6.24 -17.62
C LYS A 348 -2.44 -6.87 -17.77
N LEU A 349 -2.74 -7.92 -17.00
CA LEU A 349 -4.08 -8.53 -16.95
C LEU A 349 -5.03 -7.70 -16.09
N LEU A 350 -4.51 -7.08 -15.04
CA LEU A 350 -5.21 -6.07 -14.26
C LEU A 350 -5.27 -4.79 -15.10
N ARG A 351 -6.46 -4.39 -15.55
CA ARG A 351 -6.63 -3.22 -16.44
C ARG A 351 -6.14 -1.90 -15.82
N ASN A 352 -5.98 -1.85 -14.49
CA ASN A 352 -5.55 -0.70 -13.71
C ASN A 352 -4.40 -1.09 -12.76
N ASN A 353 -3.64 -0.10 -12.30
CA ASN A 353 -2.75 -0.27 -11.15
C ASN A 353 -3.59 -0.54 -9.90
N ILE A 354 -3.06 -1.35 -8.97
CA ILE A 354 -3.83 -1.82 -7.82
C ILE A 354 -2.93 -1.87 -6.58
N VAL A 355 -3.45 -1.42 -5.45
CA VAL A 355 -2.90 -1.70 -4.13
C VAL A 355 -3.47 -3.01 -3.60
N PHE A 356 -2.59 -3.92 -3.16
CA PHE A 356 -3.01 -5.21 -2.64
C PHE A 356 -3.50 -5.12 -1.19
N ALA A 357 -4.35 -6.07 -0.80
CA ALA A 357 -4.75 -6.34 0.58
C ALA A 357 -3.60 -6.89 1.44
N LYS A 358 -2.53 -6.12 1.58
CA LYS A 358 -1.35 -6.39 2.39
C LYS A 358 -0.99 -5.16 3.21
N GLY A 359 -0.64 -5.36 4.48
CA GLY A 359 -0.33 -4.27 5.40
C GLY A 359 -1.52 -3.32 5.58
N ASP A 360 -1.25 -2.03 5.54
CA ASP A 360 -2.22 -0.94 5.68
C ASP A 360 -2.65 -0.36 4.32
N TYR A 361 -2.57 -1.15 3.24
CA TYR A 361 -2.96 -0.73 1.88
C TYR A 361 -2.29 0.56 1.43
N TYR A 362 -1.05 0.86 1.86
CA TYR A 362 -0.39 2.12 1.50
C TYR A 362 -1.23 3.37 1.85
N ARG A 363 -2.19 3.27 2.78
CA ARG A 363 -3.10 4.37 3.09
C ARG A 363 -2.33 5.53 3.69
N VAL A 364 -2.70 6.72 3.27
CA VAL A 364 -2.10 7.96 3.72
C VAL A 364 -2.89 8.50 4.91
N LEU A 365 -2.19 8.77 6.00
CA LEU A 365 -2.72 9.29 7.26
C LEU A 365 -2.07 10.65 7.57
N PRO A 366 -2.72 11.52 8.36
CA PRO A 366 -2.13 12.81 8.71
C PRO A 366 -0.89 12.62 9.59
N GLY A 367 0.15 13.42 9.32
CA GLY A 367 1.34 13.53 10.14
C GLY A 367 1.31 14.77 11.02
N VAL A 368 2.45 15.10 11.62
CA VAL A 368 2.63 16.34 12.37
C VAL A 368 2.94 17.50 11.42
N GLU A 369 2.29 18.66 11.62
CA GLU A 369 2.50 19.85 10.78
C GLU A 369 2.27 19.55 9.28
N LEU A 370 3.17 20.01 8.42
CA LEU A 370 3.18 19.81 6.97
C LEU A 370 3.77 18.44 6.59
N SER A 371 3.28 17.38 7.22
CA SER A 371 3.67 16.00 6.92
C SER A 371 2.49 15.02 6.92
N PHE A 372 2.73 13.85 6.35
CA PHE A 372 1.80 12.73 6.28
C PHE A 372 2.53 11.41 6.50
N VAL A 373 1.78 10.38 6.87
CA VAL A 373 2.28 9.01 7.05
C VAL A 373 1.72 8.17 5.93
N ILE A 374 2.57 7.36 5.29
CA ILE A 374 2.17 6.34 4.34
C ILE A 374 2.22 5.02 5.09
N GLY A 375 1.09 4.34 5.21
CA GLY A 375 0.99 3.02 5.85
C GLY A 375 1.80 1.95 5.13
N SER A 376 2.01 0.82 5.80
CA SER A 376 2.66 -0.33 5.16
C SER A 376 1.83 -0.84 3.97
N GLY A 377 2.45 -1.47 2.98
CA GLY A 377 1.66 -2.07 1.90
C GLY A 377 2.47 -2.56 0.72
N SER A 378 1.78 -3.11 -0.27
CA SER A 378 2.33 -3.58 -1.54
C SER A 378 1.34 -3.25 -2.66
N ALA A 379 1.81 -2.99 -3.87
CA ALA A 379 0.96 -2.67 -5.01
C ALA A 379 1.62 -3.15 -6.31
N VAL A 380 0.84 -3.11 -7.39
CA VAL A 380 1.32 -3.18 -8.77
C VAL A 380 1.09 -1.82 -9.43
N VAL A 381 2.16 -1.21 -9.92
CA VAL A 381 2.13 0.12 -10.56
C VAL A 381 2.96 0.09 -11.83
N GLY A 382 2.38 0.50 -12.95
CA GLY A 382 3.06 0.50 -14.25
C GLY A 382 3.46 -0.89 -14.75
N GLY A 383 2.81 -1.96 -14.27
CA GLY A 383 3.16 -3.35 -14.57
C GLY A 383 4.33 -3.91 -13.75
N TYR A 384 4.73 -3.22 -12.68
CA TYR A 384 5.73 -3.68 -11.73
C TYR A 384 5.08 -3.89 -10.37
N ASP A 385 5.23 -5.08 -9.79
CA ASP A 385 4.83 -5.35 -8.41
C ASP A 385 6.06 -5.36 -7.50
N PHE A 386 5.87 -4.96 -6.26
CA PHE A 386 6.96 -4.86 -5.29
C PHE A 386 6.53 -5.45 -3.94
N PRO A 387 7.48 -5.94 -3.13
CA PRO A 387 7.20 -6.45 -1.79
C PRO A 387 6.62 -5.38 -0.83
N ILE A 388 6.20 -5.81 0.37
CA ILE A 388 5.41 -5.01 1.31
C ILE A 388 6.21 -3.91 2.03
N LYS A 389 6.35 -2.74 1.43
CA LYS A 389 7.11 -1.63 2.05
C LYS A 389 6.57 -1.26 3.44
N PRO A 390 7.46 -0.92 4.40
CA PRO A 390 7.06 -0.50 5.73
C PRO A 390 6.40 0.88 5.73
N SER A 391 5.72 1.20 6.84
CA SER A 391 5.16 2.52 7.10
C SER A 391 6.26 3.58 7.18
N ARG A 392 5.99 4.79 6.68
CA ARG A 392 6.97 5.86 6.55
C ARG A 392 6.33 7.24 6.64
N ILE A 393 7.07 8.20 7.18
CA ILE A 393 6.64 9.60 7.30
C ILE A 393 7.23 10.41 6.14
N ARG A 394 6.45 11.34 5.59
CA ARG A 394 6.87 12.26 4.53
C ARG A 394 6.48 13.69 4.88
N ALA A 395 7.47 14.59 4.83
CA ALA A 395 7.29 16.02 5.03
C ALA A 395 7.21 16.76 3.68
N GLY A 396 7.08 18.08 3.73
CA GLY A 396 7.17 18.94 2.53
C GLY A 396 5.82 19.36 1.94
N LEU A 397 4.71 19.12 2.64
CA LEU A 397 3.43 19.69 2.23
C LEU A 397 3.53 21.21 2.17
N ARG A 398 2.95 21.80 1.13
CA ARG A 398 2.86 23.26 1.00
C ARG A 398 1.73 23.77 1.89
N GLU A 399 1.93 24.94 2.47
CA GLU A 399 0.89 25.61 3.26
C GLU A 399 -0.27 26.03 2.36
N ASN A 400 -1.48 26.06 2.93
CA ASN A 400 -2.69 26.60 2.29
C ASN A 400 -2.89 26.09 0.84
N THR A 401 -2.71 24.79 0.62
CA THR A 401 -2.74 24.20 -0.72
C THR A 401 -3.65 22.99 -0.74
N ALA A 402 -4.68 23.06 -1.60
CA ALA A 402 -5.58 21.95 -1.87
C ALA A 402 -4.96 20.93 -2.83
N ASN A 403 -5.43 19.68 -2.77
CA ASN A 403 -5.21 18.64 -3.78
C ASN A 403 -3.73 18.38 -4.13
N GLN A 404 -2.83 18.49 -3.15
CA GLN A 404 -1.45 18.05 -3.30
C GLN A 404 -1.42 16.54 -3.53
N GLN A 405 -0.62 16.08 -4.49
CA GLN A 405 -0.68 14.71 -4.97
C GLN A 405 0.37 13.85 -4.27
N VAL A 406 -0.04 12.74 -3.67
CA VAL A 406 0.89 11.69 -3.25
C VAL A 406 0.99 10.70 -4.40
N ILE A 407 2.13 10.65 -5.08
CA ILE A 407 2.39 9.76 -6.20
C ILE A 407 3.03 8.47 -5.68
N ILE A 408 2.68 7.33 -6.27
CA ILE A 408 3.33 6.04 -6.09
C ILE A 408 3.85 5.54 -7.44
N ASN A 409 5.02 4.91 -7.47
CA ASN A 409 5.58 4.35 -8.71
C ASN A 409 5.75 2.82 -8.65
N GLY A 410 6.19 2.22 -9.77
CA GLY A 410 6.50 0.79 -9.89
C GLY A 410 7.56 0.24 -8.92
N ASN A 411 8.21 1.08 -8.12
CA ASN A 411 9.17 0.67 -7.08
C ASN A 411 8.55 0.69 -5.67
N GLY A 412 7.31 1.12 -5.54
CA GLY A 412 6.66 1.33 -4.26
C GLY A 412 7.16 2.56 -3.51
N ALA A 413 7.97 3.40 -4.16
CA ALA A 413 8.32 4.72 -3.66
C ALA A 413 7.10 5.62 -3.75
N CYS A 414 6.87 6.42 -2.70
CA CYS A 414 5.87 7.48 -2.74
C CYS A 414 6.52 8.82 -2.41
N PHE A 415 6.09 9.83 -3.15
CA PHE A 415 6.61 11.19 -3.10
C PHE A 415 5.47 12.19 -3.30
N LEU A 416 5.71 13.42 -2.86
CA LEU A 416 4.73 14.50 -2.88
C LEU A 416 4.94 15.35 -4.13
N GLU A 417 3.85 15.67 -4.82
CA GLU A 417 3.86 16.47 -6.04
C GLU A 417 2.80 17.58 -6.02
N SER A 418 3.00 18.55 -6.90
CA SER A 418 2.06 19.68 -7.04
C SER A 418 0.68 19.23 -7.53
N PRO A 419 -0.39 19.99 -7.25
CA PRO A 419 -1.75 19.66 -7.72
C PRO A 419 -1.88 19.56 -9.24
N THR A 420 -0.98 20.19 -10.00
CA THR A 420 -0.97 20.20 -11.47
C THR A 420 -0.06 19.12 -12.08
N TYR A 421 0.64 18.33 -11.26
CA TYR A 421 1.54 17.30 -11.71
C TYR A 421 0.83 16.27 -12.61
N GLN A 422 1.51 15.88 -13.69
CA GLN A 422 1.03 14.89 -14.64
C GLN A 422 1.89 13.63 -14.47
N LYS A 423 1.29 12.60 -13.86
CA LYS A 423 1.93 11.30 -13.68
C LYS A 423 2.33 10.65 -15.01
N THR A 424 3.43 9.92 -14.99
CA THR A 424 3.89 9.09 -16.12
C THR A 424 3.15 7.75 -16.16
N SER A 425 3.42 6.93 -17.18
CA SER A 425 2.87 5.57 -17.29
C SER A 425 3.38 4.60 -16.22
N SER A 426 4.44 4.95 -15.50
CA SER A 426 5.08 4.12 -14.47
C SER A 426 4.67 4.54 -13.05
N GLU A 427 3.70 5.44 -12.95
CA GLU A 427 3.26 6.09 -11.73
C GLU A 427 1.74 6.06 -11.62
N ASP A 428 1.25 6.19 -10.40
CA ASP A 428 -0.15 6.45 -10.11
C ASP A 428 -0.34 7.40 -8.93
N LEU A 429 -1.54 7.92 -8.80
CA LEU A 429 -1.93 8.77 -7.68
C LEU A 429 -2.35 7.89 -6.51
N ARG A 430 -1.64 7.95 -5.39
CA ARG A 430 -2.03 7.22 -4.17
C ARG A 430 -3.12 7.93 -3.38
N ALA A 431 -2.96 9.24 -3.16
CA ALA A 431 -3.87 10.05 -2.38
C ALA A 431 -3.79 11.53 -2.77
N LEU A 432 -4.84 12.28 -2.46
CA LEU A 432 -4.88 13.75 -2.49
C LEU A 432 -4.88 14.29 -1.06
N ILE A 433 -4.06 15.31 -0.79
CA ILE A 433 -3.95 15.95 0.52
C ILE A 433 -4.28 17.44 0.40
N SER A 434 -5.10 17.97 1.30
CA SER A 434 -5.32 19.41 1.47
C SER A 434 -4.72 19.91 2.79
N THR A 435 -4.15 21.10 2.74
CA THR A 435 -3.68 21.89 3.90
C THR A 435 -4.40 23.23 3.99
N GLU A 436 -5.52 23.42 3.30
CA GLU A 436 -6.27 24.68 3.35
C GLU A 436 -6.76 24.99 4.77
N PRO A 437 -6.70 26.26 5.22
CA PRO A 437 -7.18 26.67 6.53
C PRO A 437 -8.69 26.46 6.65
N GLY A 438 -9.15 26.28 7.88
CA GLY A 438 -10.56 26.05 8.13
C GLY A 438 -10.84 25.73 9.58
N GLU A 439 -12.12 25.61 9.91
CA GLU A 439 -12.60 25.29 11.25
C GLU A 439 -13.44 24.01 11.19
N SER A 440 -13.20 23.10 12.14
CA SER A 440 -13.96 21.86 12.23
C SER A 440 -15.41 22.11 12.68
N PHE A 441 -16.22 21.05 12.69
CA PHE A 441 -17.47 21.03 13.42
C PHE A 441 -17.24 21.24 14.94
N LEU A 442 -18.30 21.68 15.63
CA LEU A 442 -18.33 21.78 17.08
C LEU A 442 -18.39 20.40 17.73
N SER A 443 -17.79 20.29 18.92
CA SER A 443 -18.10 19.20 19.84
C SER A 443 -19.49 19.36 20.45
N ASP A 444 -19.95 18.30 21.12
CA ASP A 444 -21.16 18.38 21.95
C ASP A 444 -20.99 19.42 23.05
N TRP A 445 -22.06 20.18 23.30
CA TRP A 445 -22.10 21.15 24.39
C TRP A 445 -22.00 20.46 25.76
N THR A 446 -21.30 21.10 26.69
CA THR A 446 -21.40 20.76 28.12
C THR A 446 -22.82 20.96 28.63
N ASN A 447 -23.09 20.40 29.81
CA ASN A 447 -24.25 20.86 30.57
C ASN A 447 -24.05 22.32 30.96
N TYR A 448 -25.16 23.01 31.23
CA TYR A 448 -25.10 24.33 31.84
C TYR A 448 -24.47 24.24 33.23
N LEU A 449 -23.52 25.12 33.48
CA LEU A 449 -22.81 25.32 34.74
C LEU A 449 -23.22 26.67 35.30
N GLU A 450 -23.83 26.66 36.48
CA GLU A 450 -24.19 27.88 37.21
C GLU A 450 -22.92 28.57 37.72
N ILE A 451 -22.76 29.85 37.40
CA ILE A 451 -21.67 30.70 37.88
C ILE A 451 -22.29 31.82 38.71
N SER A 452 -21.86 31.93 39.96
CA SER A 452 -22.33 32.97 40.88
C SER A 452 -21.53 34.27 40.71
N SER A 453 -20.20 34.13 40.61
CA SER A 453 -19.21 35.14 40.21
C SER A 453 -17.89 34.39 40.04
N GLY A 454 -17.33 34.31 38.83
CA GLY A 454 -16.16 33.45 38.60
C GLY A 454 -15.75 33.31 37.13
N GLY A 455 -14.83 32.40 36.86
CA GLY A 455 -14.41 31.97 35.54
C GLY A 455 -14.86 30.54 35.27
N ILE A 456 -14.61 30.06 34.06
CA ILE A 456 -14.89 28.67 33.67
C ILE A 456 -13.61 28.05 33.14
N GLU A 457 -13.13 26.99 33.79
CA GLU A 457 -12.09 26.13 33.24
C GLU A 457 -12.71 25.14 32.25
N ILE A 458 -12.19 25.13 31.03
CA ILE A 458 -12.52 24.18 29.97
C ILE A 458 -11.35 23.22 29.81
N SER A 459 -11.60 21.92 30.02
CA SER A 459 -10.60 20.87 29.82
C SER A 459 -11.05 19.81 28.81
N PHE A 460 -10.13 19.31 27.99
CA PHE A 460 -10.38 18.19 27.07
C PHE A 460 -9.08 17.47 26.70
N GLN A 461 -9.23 16.29 26.09
CA GLN A 461 -8.15 15.55 25.46
C GLN A 461 -8.51 15.29 23.99
N SER A 462 -7.56 15.46 23.08
CA SER A 462 -7.79 15.22 21.65
C SER A 462 -7.97 13.74 21.30
N GLU A 463 -8.64 13.45 20.19
CA GLU A 463 -8.80 12.09 19.66
C GLU A 463 -7.49 11.48 19.14
N ASN A 464 -7.47 10.13 19.08
CA ASN A 464 -6.39 9.33 18.48
C ASN A 464 -6.89 8.47 17.30
N LYS A 465 -8.06 8.80 16.76
CA LYS A 465 -8.65 8.16 15.59
C LYS A 465 -9.28 9.21 14.68
N ILE A 466 -9.18 8.96 13.37
CA ILE A 466 -9.96 9.66 12.36
C ILE A 466 -11.44 9.39 12.62
N ARG A 467 -12.29 10.40 12.43
CA ARG A 467 -13.73 10.29 12.70
C ARG A 467 -14.38 9.16 11.89
N GLU A 468 -15.36 8.48 12.50
CA GLU A 468 -16.06 7.32 11.91
C GLU A 468 -16.91 7.68 10.68
N ASP A 469 -17.31 8.95 10.59
CA ASP A 469 -18.10 9.50 9.49
C ASP A 469 -17.24 10.18 8.41
N TYR A 470 -15.91 10.00 8.44
CA TYR A 470 -15.02 10.57 7.43
C TYR A 470 -15.30 9.95 6.05
N PRO A 471 -15.46 10.74 4.97
CA PRO A 471 -15.89 10.24 3.66
C PRO A 471 -14.72 9.63 2.86
N ASP A 472 -13.95 8.74 3.48
CA ASP A 472 -12.79 8.09 2.87
C ASP A 472 -12.53 6.71 3.52
N VAL A 473 -11.69 5.88 2.89
CA VAL A 473 -11.32 4.55 3.40
C VAL A 473 -10.54 4.57 4.71
N ILE A 474 -10.00 5.73 5.11
CA ILE A 474 -9.29 5.95 6.37
C ILE A 474 -10.21 6.29 7.56
N LYS A 475 -11.53 6.26 7.40
CA LYS A 475 -12.48 6.46 8.51
C LYS A 475 -12.19 5.49 9.67
N GLY A 476 -12.21 5.98 10.90
CA GLY A 476 -11.92 5.19 12.11
C GLY A 476 -10.45 4.77 12.29
N ALA A 477 -9.56 5.10 11.33
CA ALA A 477 -8.14 4.71 11.40
C ALA A 477 -7.43 5.40 12.57
N SER A 478 -6.52 4.68 13.22
CA SER A 478 -5.67 5.24 14.28
C SER A 478 -4.70 6.26 13.70
N ALA A 479 -4.81 7.51 14.14
CA ALA A 479 -3.94 8.61 13.78
C ALA A 479 -3.95 9.66 14.88
N ASN A 480 -2.82 10.34 15.09
CA ASN A 480 -2.73 11.39 16.09
C ASN A 480 -3.41 12.66 15.56
N CYS A 481 -4.24 13.31 16.38
CA CYS A 481 -4.82 14.60 16.04
C CYS A 481 -3.70 15.61 15.72
N ASN A 482 -3.75 16.18 14.52
CA ASN A 482 -2.73 17.10 14.02
C ASN A 482 -3.13 18.58 14.15
N ALA A 483 -4.31 18.87 14.70
CA ALA A 483 -4.72 20.24 15.02
C ALA A 483 -3.84 20.80 16.15
N ARG A 484 -3.51 22.10 16.06
CA ARG A 484 -2.68 22.81 17.05
C ARG A 484 -3.41 23.96 17.74
N THR A 485 -4.51 24.41 17.16
CA THR A 485 -5.35 25.48 17.69
C THR A 485 -6.79 25.02 17.85
N ILE A 486 -7.46 25.56 18.86
CA ILE A 486 -8.89 25.42 19.06
C ILE A 486 -9.58 26.78 19.13
N ASN A 487 -10.89 26.74 18.93
CA ASN A 487 -11.79 27.79 19.37
C ASN A 487 -12.74 27.23 20.44
N ILE A 488 -12.96 27.99 21.51
CA ILE A 488 -13.93 27.70 22.56
C ILE A 488 -15.18 28.54 22.29
N TYR A 489 -16.34 27.91 22.28
CA TYR A 489 -17.64 28.54 22.17
C TYR A 489 -18.32 28.48 23.54
N LEU A 490 -18.63 29.64 24.11
CA LEU A 490 -19.34 29.75 25.38
C LEU A 490 -20.73 30.32 25.11
N GLN A 491 -21.76 29.64 25.59
CA GLN A 491 -23.14 30.11 25.49
C GLN A 491 -23.70 30.45 26.87
N ARG A 492 -24.29 31.63 26.98
CA ARG A 492 -25.01 32.10 28.16
C ARG A 492 -26.48 31.73 28.09
N GLN A 493 -27.08 31.28 29.20
CA GLN A 493 -28.44 30.75 29.20
C GLN A 493 -29.52 31.84 29.16
N SER A 494 -29.31 32.98 29.83
CA SER A 494 -30.35 34.02 29.94
C SER A 494 -30.80 34.63 28.61
N ASP A 495 -29.88 34.75 27.65
CA ASP A 495 -30.13 35.40 26.35
C ASP A 495 -29.70 34.55 25.14
N ASN A 496 -29.18 33.34 25.39
CA ASN A 496 -28.64 32.44 24.38
C ASN A 496 -27.46 33.00 23.57
N ALA A 497 -26.83 34.10 24.02
CA ALA A 497 -25.68 34.68 23.34
C ALA A 497 -24.50 33.71 23.34
N ILE A 498 -23.80 33.62 22.20
CA ILE A 498 -22.63 32.75 22.01
C ILE A 498 -21.41 33.62 21.76
N HIS A 499 -20.38 33.46 22.57
CA HIS A 499 -19.08 34.09 22.39
C HIS A 499 -18.03 33.04 21.98
N LYS A 500 -17.22 33.37 20.97
CA LYS A 500 -16.08 32.58 20.50
C LYS A 500 -14.78 33.15 21.05
N PHE A 501 -13.96 32.29 21.64
CA PHE A 501 -12.61 32.56 22.11
C PHE A 501 -11.66 31.74 21.23
N GLY A 502 -10.91 32.39 20.35
CA GLY A 502 -10.17 31.72 19.28
C GLY A 502 -8.66 31.78 19.38
N ASN A 503 -7.99 31.05 18.48
CA ASN A 503 -6.53 30.97 18.37
C ASN A 503 -5.83 30.45 19.64
N ILE A 504 -6.48 29.55 20.36
CA ILE A 504 -5.93 28.97 21.58
C ILE A 504 -5.06 27.78 21.18
N ASN A 505 -3.75 27.89 21.40
CA ASN A 505 -2.81 26.81 21.12
C ASN A 505 -2.95 25.69 22.15
N PHE A 506 -2.93 24.44 21.69
CA PHE A 506 -2.89 23.26 22.55
C PHE A 506 -1.88 22.22 22.02
N LEU A 507 -1.42 21.36 22.93
CA LEU A 507 -0.61 20.20 22.57
C LEU A 507 -1.53 18.98 22.48
N SER A 508 -1.48 18.29 21.34
CA SER A 508 -2.26 17.07 21.12
C SER A 508 -1.86 15.97 22.11
N GLN A 509 -2.82 15.13 22.50
CA GLN A 509 -2.70 13.93 23.35
C GLN A 509 -2.54 14.14 24.86
N GLU A 510 -2.29 15.35 25.31
CA GLU A 510 -2.34 15.70 26.74
C GLU A 510 -3.74 16.23 27.12
N ILE A 511 -4.05 16.22 28.42
CA ILE A 511 -5.21 16.94 28.92
C ILE A 511 -4.86 18.42 28.86
N PHE A 512 -5.56 19.15 28.00
CA PHE A 512 -5.45 20.59 27.90
C PHE A 512 -6.51 21.25 28.77
N SER A 513 -6.14 22.33 29.47
CA SER A 513 -7.04 23.18 30.25
C SER A 513 -6.87 24.64 29.84
N TYR A 514 -7.98 25.38 29.75
CA TYR A 514 -8.00 26.82 29.51
C TYR A 514 -9.10 27.50 30.32
N ILE A 515 -8.79 28.64 30.94
CA ILE A 515 -9.74 29.38 31.76
C ILE A 515 -10.30 30.57 30.97
N VAL A 516 -11.62 30.59 30.82
CA VAL A 516 -12.36 31.78 30.35
C VAL A 516 -12.76 32.59 31.58
N ASN A 517 -12.09 33.73 31.79
CA ASN A 517 -12.28 34.58 32.97
C ASN A 517 -13.07 35.86 32.69
N ASP A 518 -13.22 36.29 31.43
CA ASP A 518 -13.99 37.48 31.06
C ASP A 518 -14.77 37.23 29.77
N TRP A 519 -16.08 37.48 29.81
CA TRP A 519 -17.00 37.32 28.70
C TRP A 519 -16.62 38.19 27.49
N ASN A 520 -16.09 39.40 27.76
CA ASN A 520 -15.82 40.41 26.73
C ASN A 520 -14.53 40.13 25.94
N ASN A 521 -13.70 39.19 26.40
CA ASN A 521 -12.54 38.71 25.63
C ASN A 521 -12.96 37.83 24.44
N GLY A 522 -14.20 37.33 24.44
CA GLY A 522 -14.79 36.58 23.33
C GLY A 522 -15.52 37.50 22.35
N VAL A 523 -15.65 37.05 21.10
CA VAL A 523 -16.42 37.74 20.07
C VAL A 523 -17.79 37.09 19.87
N ASN A 524 -18.84 37.88 19.68
CA ASN A 524 -20.16 37.37 19.30
C ASN A 524 -20.04 36.47 18.07
N ALA A 525 -20.51 35.22 18.19
CA ALA A 525 -20.36 34.20 17.16
C ALA A 525 -21.67 33.48 16.89
N THR A 526 -21.79 32.97 15.65
CA THR A 526 -22.79 31.96 15.31
C THR A 526 -22.11 30.60 15.30
N ILE A 527 -22.89 29.53 15.44
CA ILE A 527 -22.35 28.17 15.38
C ILE A 527 -21.79 27.94 13.96
N PRO A 528 -20.52 27.50 13.82
CA PRO A 528 -19.94 27.08 12.56
C PRO A 528 -20.87 26.16 11.77
N ALA A 529 -21.00 26.42 10.47
CA ALA A 529 -21.61 25.46 9.57
C ALA A 529 -20.82 24.14 9.63
N VAL A 530 -21.50 23.00 9.44
CA VAL A 530 -20.84 21.69 9.43
C VAL A 530 -19.80 21.68 8.31
N SER A 531 -18.53 21.76 8.69
CA SER A 531 -17.44 21.83 7.74
C SER A 531 -16.89 20.43 7.45
N SER A 532 -16.62 20.14 6.17
CA SER A 532 -15.90 18.94 5.76
C SER A 532 -14.40 19.01 6.08
N CYS A 533 -13.86 20.18 6.48
CA CYS A 533 -12.45 20.36 6.77
C CYS A 533 -12.10 19.94 8.21
N SER A 534 -12.02 18.63 8.43
CA SER A 534 -11.31 18.03 9.57
C SER A 534 -11.29 16.51 9.43
N LEU A 535 -10.15 15.89 9.74
CA LEU A 535 -10.04 14.44 9.91
C LEU A 535 -10.51 13.99 11.29
N PHE A 536 -10.50 14.88 12.28
CA PHE A 536 -10.73 14.56 13.69
C PHE A 536 -11.95 15.26 14.25
N SER A 537 -12.65 14.58 15.16
CA SER A 537 -13.75 15.15 15.94
C SER A 537 -13.25 15.74 17.25
N PRO A 538 -13.55 17.00 17.59
CA PRO A 538 -13.31 17.47 18.94
C PRO A 538 -14.21 16.73 19.94
N ARG A 539 -13.63 16.26 21.04
CA ARG A 539 -14.38 15.66 22.14
C ARG A 539 -15.21 16.70 22.89
N LYS A 540 -16.32 16.24 23.47
CA LYS A 540 -17.09 17.02 24.45
C LYS A 540 -16.15 17.48 25.58
N PRO A 541 -15.98 18.80 25.82
CA PRO A 541 -15.13 19.28 26.89
C PRO A 541 -15.78 19.07 28.26
N ILE A 542 -14.98 19.20 29.30
CA ILE A 542 -15.42 19.29 30.69
C ILE A 542 -15.33 20.76 31.12
N ALA A 543 -16.40 21.29 31.70
CA ALA A 543 -16.46 22.65 32.24
C ALA A 543 -16.50 22.60 33.78
N ARG A 544 -15.70 23.43 34.45
CA ARG A 544 -15.65 23.59 35.91
C ARG A 544 -15.63 25.07 36.28
N GLU A 545 -16.22 25.42 37.43
CA GLU A 545 -16.16 26.78 37.97
C GLU A 545 -14.74 27.04 38.47
N GLU A 546 -14.23 28.23 38.17
CA GLU A 546 -12.87 28.65 38.51
C GLU A 546 -12.87 30.15 38.88
N ILE A 547 -11.72 30.74 39.19
CA ILE A 547 -11.61 32.18 39.49
C ILE A 547 -11.75 33.01 38.21
N GLY A 548 -12.56 34.07 38.25
CA GLY A 548 -12.77 34.99 37.12
C GLY A 548 -13.86 36.03 37.37
N ASP A 549 -14.21 36.77 36.32
CA ASP A 549 -15.09 37.96 36.33
C ASP A 549 -16.33 37.78 35.43
N LEU A 550 -16.73 36.54 35.11
CA LEU A 550 -17.99 36.29 34.40
C LEU A 550 -19.18 36.72 35.28
N ALA A 551 -20.15 37.38 34.64
CA ALA A 551 -21.40 37.76 35.29
C ALA A 551 -22.19 36.52 35.73
N SER A 552 -22.97 36.66 36.81
CA SER A 552 -23.80 35.57 37.31
C SER A 552 -24.81 35.11 36.27
N ASP A 553 -24.67 33.86 35.81
CA ASP A 553 -25.54 33.20 34.86
C ASP A 553 -25.19 31.70 34.80
N SER A 554 -25.94 30.94 33.99
CA SER A 554 -25.57 29.60 33.59
C SER A 554 -24.90 29.59 32.23
N TYR A 555 -23.76 28.91 32.12
CA TYR A 555 -22.97 28.83 30.90
C TYR A 555 -22.74 27.41 30.46
N ARG A 556 -22.68 27.17 29.16
CA ARG A 556 -22.22 25.90 28.58
C ARG A 556 -21.16 26.14 27.53
N ALA A 557 -20.25 25.18 27.36
CA ALA A 557 -19.13 25.30 26.43
C ALA A 557 -19.11 24.20 25.38
N ALA A 558 -18.55 24.50 24.22
CA ALA A 558 -18.17 23.56 23.18
C ALA A 558 -16.83 24.00 22.57
N ILE A 559 -16.17 23.12 21.85
CA ILE A 559 -14.89 23.43 21.20
C ILE A 559 -14.91 23.01 19.72
N SER A 560 -14.02 23.60 18.93
CA SER A 560 -13.72 23.20 17.56
C SER A 560 -12.21 23.26 17.32
N TYR A 561 -11.72 22.47 16.37
CA TYR A 561 -10.35 22.60 15.88
C TYR A 561 -10.26 23.72 14.84
N GLN A 562 -9.22 24.53 14.97
CA GLN A 562 -8.86 25.53 13.98
C GLN A 562 -7.60 25.05 13.24
N TYR A 563 -7.64 25.19 11.92
CA TYR A 563 -6.52 24.92 11.03
C TYR A 563 -6.07 26.23 10.40
N THR A 564 -4.76 26.47 10.42
CA THR A 564 -4.15 27.75 10.02
C THR A 564 -3.54 27.71 8.63
N GLY A 565 -3.55 26.56 7.97
CA GLY A 565 -2.89 26.36 6.68
C GLY A 565 -1.60 25.52 6.76
N SER A 566 -1.14 25.20 7.97
CA SER A 566 0.13 24.52 8.24
C SER A 566 -0.04 23.07 8.75
N GLN A 567 -1.23 22.50 8.55
CA GLN A 567 -1.58 21.14 8.93
C GLN A 567 -2.45 20.49 7.86
N VAL A 568 -2.47 19.16 7.82
CA VAL A 568 -3.38 18.39 6.95
C VAL A 568 -4.83 18.58 7.40
N THR A 569 -5.71 19.02 6.49
CA THR A 569 -7.13 19.26 6.74
C THR A 569 -8.06 18.31 6.00
N ALA A 570 -7.57 17.66 4.93
CA ALA A 570 -8.27 16.56 4.27
C ALA A 570 -7.29 15.60 3.58
N ILE A 571 -7.68 14.33 3.49
CA ILE A 571 -7.02 13.28 2.70
C ILE A 571 -8.09 12.53 1.93
N SER A 572 -7.86 12.24 0.66
CA SER A 572 -8.75 11.39 -0.14
C SER A 572 -7.96 10.32 -0.89
N HIS A 573 -8.47 9.09 -0.82
CA HIS A 573 -8.06 7.92 -1.61
C HIS A 573 -9.16 7.53 -2.61
N ALA A 574 -10.10 8.44 -2.90
CA ALA A 574 -11.21 8.16 -3.82
C ALA A 574 -10.66 7.72 -5.18
N SER A 575 -11.09 6.54 -5.60
CA SER A 575 -10.73 5.94 -6.89
C SER A 575 -11.96 5.92 -7.79
N PRO A 576 -11.90 6.51 -9.00
CA PRO A 576 -10.83 7.36 -9.54
C PRO A 576 -10.77 8.76 -8.88
N PRO A 577 -9.64 9.51 -8.95
CA PRO A 577 -8.44 9.21 -9.74
C PRO A 577 -7.32 8.46 -9.00
N CYS A 578 -7.50 8.15 -7.71
CA CYS A 578 -6.48 7.40 -6.96
C CYS A 578 -6.42 5.93 -7.42
N ILE A 579 -5.28 5.30 -7.23
CA ILE A 579 -5.07 3.86 -7.41
C ILE A 579 -6.08 3.07 -6.57
N GLU A 580 -6.65 2.03 -7.18
CA GLU A 580 -7.70 1.21 -6.57
C GLU A 580 -7.13 0.29 -5.49
N GLU A 581 -7.84 0.13 -4.36
CA GLU A 581 -7.53 -0.89 -3.36
C GLU A 581 -8.27 -2.19 -3.71
N TRP A 582 -7.53 -3.29 -3.86
CA TRP A 582 -8.12 -4.60 -4.10
C TRP A 582 -8.38 -5.33 -2.79
N TYR A 583 -9.66 -5.62 -2.54
CA TYR A 583 -10.14 -6.27 -1.32
C TYR A 583 -10.34 -7.79 -1.42
N GLY A 584 -10.17 -8.37 -2.62
CA GLY A 584 -10.35 -9.80 -2.83
C GLY A 584 -9.14 -10.62 -2.39
N ASP A 585 -9.36 -11.84 -1.91
CA ASP A 585 -8.35 -12.89 -2.05
C ASP A 585 -8.27 -13.27 -3.53
N PHE A 586 -7.13 -13.76 -4.02
CA PHE A 586 -7.01 -14.26 -5.40
C PHE A 586 -7.75 -15.61 -5.55
N THR A 587 -8.88 -15.80 -4.87
CA THR A 587 -9.70 -16.99 -5.02
C THR A 587 -10.33 -16.98 -6.40
N PRO A 588 -10.33 -18.12 -7.12
CA PRO A 588 -11.05 -18.23 -8.37
C PRO A 588 -12.52 -17.91 -8.14
N ALA A 589 -13.14 -17.15 -9.05
CA ALA A 589 -14.58 -16.94 -9.01
C ALA A 589 -15.31 -18.30 -9.01
N SER A 590 -16.25 -18.48 -8.08
CA SER A 590 -17.15 -19.65 -8.07
C SER A 590 -18.39 -19.36 -8.91
N VAL A 591 -18.85 -20.36 -9.65
CA VAL A 591 -20.15 -20.35 -10.33
C VAL A 591 -21.01 -21.39 -9.63
N GLU A 592 -22.14 -20.96 -9.06
CA GLU A 592 -23.13 -21.85 -8.45
C GLU A 592 -24.39 -21.89 -9.31
N ILE A 593 -24.97 -23.09 -9.45
CA ILE A 593 -26.29 -23.27 -10.06
C ILE A 593 -27.32 -23.23 -8.93
N GLY A 594 -28.32 -22.36 -9.04
CA GLY A 594 -29.46 -22.31 -8.14
C GLY A 594 -30.41 -23.51 -8.30
N GLU A 595 -31.66 -23.36 -7.89
CA GLU A 595 -32.66 -24.43 -7.97
C GLU A 595 -33.08 -24.74 -9.42
N VAL A 596 -32.99 -26.01 -9.82
CA VAL A 596 -33.45 -26.51 -11.13
C VAL A 596 -34.79 -27.19 -10.94
N ALA A 597 -35.87 -26.56 -11.41
CA ALA A 597 -37.23 -26.94 -11.06
C ALA A 597 -37.68 -28.32 -11.58
N ILE A 598 -37.04 -28.89 -12.61
CA ILE A 598 -37.49 -30.15 -13.25
C ILE A 598 -36.31 -30.91 -13.88
N GLY A 599 -36.14 -32.19 -13.53
CA GLY A 599 -35.10 -33.10 -14.06
C GLY A 599 -33.95 -33.40 -13.09
N TYR A 600 -32.99 -34.24 -13.49
CA TYR A 600 -31.71 -34.45 -12.77
C TYR A 600 -30.97 -33.11 -12.59
N PRO A 601 -30.05 -32.96 -11.61
CA PRO A 601 -29.37 -31.68 -11.38
C PRO A 601 -28.70 -31.19 -12.67
N ALA A 602 -28.91 -29.92 -13.03
CA ALA A 602 -28.15 -29.31 -14.11
C ALA A 602 -26.67 -29.35 -13.74
N GLU A 603 -25.82 -29.59 -14.73
CA GLU A 603 -24.38 -29.70 -14.53
C GLU A 603 -23.70 -28.55 -15.27
N VAL A 604 -22.77 -27.88 -14.60
CA VAL A 604 -21.87 -26.92 -15.22
C VAL A 604 -20.46 -27.46 -15.07
N VAL A 605 -19.80 -27.67 -16.21
CA VAL A 605 -18.41 -28.09 -16.26
C VAL A 605 -17.60 -26.94 -16.84
N ASN A 606 -16.59 -26.46 -16.11
CA ASN A 606 -15.60 -25.56 -16.70
C ASN A 606 -14.59 -26.40 -17.50
N SER A 607 -14.74 -26.46 -18.81
CA SER A 607 -13.80 -27.11 -19.73
C SER A 607 -12.70 -26.17 -20.23
N GLY A 608 -12.65 -24.95 -19.67
CA GLY A 608 -11.69 -23.93 -19.98
C GLY A 608 -10.24 -24.29 -19.66
N THR A 609 -9.34 -23.39 -20.05
CA THR A 609 -7.91 -23.43 -19.67
C THR A 609 -7.61 -22.33 -18.65
N SER A 610 -6.38 -22.27 -18.14
CA SER A 610 -5.92 -21.17 -17.28
C SER A 610 -6.10 -19.77 -17.90
N ASN A 611 -6.29 -19.69 -19.22
CA ASN A 611 -6.41 -18.43 -19.95
C ASN A 611 -7.82 -18.15 -20.49
N ASN A 612 -8.71 -19.15 -20.52
CA ASN A 612 -10.07 -19.02 -21.06
C ASN A 612 -11.04 -19.82 -20.20
N ALA A 613 -12.01 -19.15 -19.57
CA ALA A 613 -13.15 -19.83 -18.94
C ALA A 613 -14.15 -20.24 -20.00
N ILE A 614 -14.41 -21.55 -20.11
CA ILE A 614 -15.42 -22.12 -21.01
C ILE A 614 -16.35 -22.94 -20.13
N PHE A 615 -17.58 -22.46 -19.98
CA PHE A 615 -18.59 -23.13 -19.17
C PHE A 615 -19.52 -23.91 -20.08
N ASP A 616 -19.45 -25.22 -19.97
CA ASP A 616 -20.36 -26.12 -20.64
C ASP A 616 -21.55 -26.39 -19.72
N PHE A 617 -22.74 -26.08 -20.22
CA PHE A 617 -24.00 -26.29 -19.51
C PHE A 617 -24.66 -27.56 -20.01
N ARG A 618 -24.93 -28.50 -19.10
CA ARG A 618 -25.80 -29.64 -19.37
C ARG A 618 -27.17 -29.37 -18.76
N ILE A 619 -28.10 -28.98 -19.61
CA ILE A 619 -29.50 -28.77 -19.24
C ILE A 619 -30.25 -30.11 -19.42
N PRO A 620 -30.99 -30.61 -18.42
CA PRO A 620 -31.78 -31.83 -18.57
C PRO A 620 -32.85 -31.67 -19.66
N PRO A 621 -33.19 -32.75 -20.40
CA PRO A 621 -34.36 -32.72 -21.27
C PRO A 621 -35.63 -32.47 -20.43
N GLY A 622 -36.54 -31.65 -20.96
CA GLY A 622 -37.90 -31.55 -20.42
C GLY A 622 -38.64 -32.89 -20.51
N LEU A 623 -39.76 -33.02 -19.81
CA LEU A 623 -40.60 -34.21 -19.88
C LEU A 623 -40.91 -34.57 -21.34
N ILE A 624 -40.69 -35.84 -21.72
CA ILE A 624 -41.09 -36.36 -23.02
C ILE A 624 -42.62 -36.22 -23.12
N GLY A 625 -43.11 -35.45 -24.07
CA GLY A 625 -44.55 -35.38 -24.37
C GLY A 625 -45.05 -36.78 -24.70
N ALA A 626 -46.14 -37.21 -24.06
CA ALA A 626 -46.69 -38.55 -24.24
C ALA A 626 -46.89 -38.83 -25.74
N SER A 627 -46.18 -39.82 -26.27
CA SER A 627 -46.48 -40.37 -27.59
C SER A 627 -47.82 -41.09 -27.49
N SER A 628 -48.90 -40.44 -27.92
CA SER A 628 -50.19 -41.09 -28.11
C SER A 628 -50.17 -41.85 -29.44
N ASP A 629 -50.53 -43.14 -29.39
CA ASP A 629 -50.87 -43.91 -30.58
C ASP A 629 -52.09 -43.25 -31.25
N GLY A 630 -51.85 -42.54 -32.36
CA GLY A 630 -52.86 -42.25 -33.39
C GLY A 630 -53.59 -40.89 -33.34
N GLY A 631 -53.50 -40.12 -32.27
CA GLY A 631 -54.19 -38.84 -32.14
C GLY A 631 -53.46 -37.64 -32.77
N ARG A 632 -54.16 -36.76 -33.49
CA ARG A 632 -53.57 -35.49 -33.97
C ARG A 632 -53.90 -34.36 -32.99
N PHE A 633 -52.98 -33.42 -32.81
CA PHE A 633 -53.29 -32.18 -32.10
C PHE A 633 -54.24 -31.32 -32.95
N ARG A 634 -55.34 -30.85 -32.34
CA ARG A 634 -56.43 -30.14 -33.04
C ARG A 634 -56.60 -28.68 -32.60
N GLY A 635 -55.71 -28.15 -31.76
CA GLY A 635 -55.80 -26.78 -31.25
C GLY A 635 -56.65 -26.70 -29.98
N GLU A 636 -57.19 -25.51 -29.67
CA GLU A 636 -58.14 -25.33 -28.55
C GLU A 636 -59.42 -26.13 -28.77
N TYR A 637 -59.93 -26.72 -27.69
CA TYR A 637 -61.17 -27.47 -27.70
C TYR A 637 -62.34 -26.55 -28.05
N SER A 638 -63.18 -27.00 -28.97
CA SER A 638 -64.34 -26.28 -29.45
C SER A 638 -65.53 -27.22 -29.60
N GLU A 639 -66.63 -26.94 -28.91
CA GLU A 639 -67.85 -27.78 -28.92
C GLU A 639 -68.52 -27.92 -30.30
N ILE A 640 -68.08 -27.13 -31.28
CA ILE A 640 -68.62 -27.11 -32.65
C ILE A 640 -67.75 -27.86 -33.67
N GLN A 641 -66.63 -28.47 -33.25
CA GLN A 641 -65.77 -29.27 -34.11
C GLN A 641 -65.91 -30.77 -33.84
N PHE A 642 -65.58 -31.57 -34.85
CA PHE A 642 -65.48 -33.02 -34.72
C PHE A 642 -64.08 -33.40 -34.26
N TYR A 643 -64.01 -34.26 -33.23
CA TYR A 643 -62.76 -34.82 -32.73
C TYR A 643 -62.86 -36.33 -32.64
N ASN A 644 -61.78 -37.04 -32.96
CA ASN A 644 -61.72 -38.48 -32.73
C ASN A 644 -61.18 -38.80 -31.34
N GLU A 645 -61.54 -39.98 -30.83
CA GLU A 645 -60.87 -40.60 -29.70
C GLU A 645 -59.36 -40.66 -29.96
N GLY A 646 -58.59 -40.16 -29.00
CA GLY A 646 -57.15 -40.00 -29.06
C GLY A 646 -56.67 -38.63 -29.55
N ASP A 647 -57.50 -37.82 -30.22
CA ASP A 647 -57.09 -36.45 -30.62
C ASP A 647 -56.74 -35.61 -29.38
N LEU A 648 -55.70 -34.77 -29.51
CA LEU A 648 -55.22 -33.88 -28.43
C LEU A 648 -55.78 -32.47 -28.64
N VAL A 649 -56.36 -31.88 -27.60
CA VAL A 649 -56.90 -30.51 -27.61
C VAL A 649 -56.40 -29.71 -26.41
N LEU A 650 -56.33 -28.38 -26.54
CA LEU A 650 -56.14 -27.49 -25.40
C LEU A 650 -57.50 -27.17 -24.78
N TYR A 651 -57.77 -27.65 -23.58
CA TYR A 651 -58.99 -27.36 -22.82
C TYR A 651 -58.60 -26.55 -21.57
N GLU A 652 -59.11 -25.32 -21.47
CA GLU A 652 -58.79 -24.38 -20.37
C GLU A 652 -57.27 -24.16 -20.13
N GLY A 653 -56.48 -24.27 -21.20
CA GLY A 653 -55.03 -24.07 -21.17
C GLY A 653 -54.21 -25.36 -20.96
N ASP A 654 -54.87 -26.48 -20.63
CA ASP A 654 -54.22 -27.77 -20.46
C ASP A 654 -54.37 -28.65 -21.71
N LEU A 655 -53.31 -29.39 -22.05
CA LEU A 655 -53.33 -30.34 -23.16
C LEU A 655 -53.98 -31.66 -22.72
N VAL A 656 -55.14 -31.97 -23.26
CA VAL A 656 -55.94 -33.14 -22.90
C VAL A 656 -56.12 -34.05 -24.12
N ALA A 657 -55.96 -35.37 -23.92
CA ALA A 657 -56.31 -36.37 -24.92
C ALA A 657 -57.79 -36.74 -24.77
N LEU A 658 -58.53 -36.75 -25.87
CA LEU A 658 -59.95 -37.08 -25.84
C LEU A 658 -60.15 -38.59 -25.72
N GLU A 659 -60.89 -39.02 -24.72
CA GLU A 659 -61.13 -40.44 -24.43
C GLU A 659 -62.25 -41.06 -25.27
N THR A 660 -62.99 -40.26 -26.06
CA THR A 660 -64.06 -40.73 -26.95
C THR A 660 -64.21 -39.81 -28.16
N ASN A 661 -64.85 -40.29 -29.24
CA ASN A 661 -65.19 -39.46 -30.39
C ASN A 661 -66.23 -38.39 -30.00
N ILE A 662 -66.01 -37.13 -30.40
CA ILE A 662 -66.92 -36.01 -30.19
C ILE A 662 -67.48 -35.58 -31.54
N THR A 663 -68.80 -35.76 -31.74
CA THR A 663 -69.55 -35.24 -32.89
C THR A 663 -70.28 -33.96 -32.53
N PRO A 664 -70.15 -32.88 -33.32
CA PRO A 664 -70.85 -31.62 -33.05
C PRO A 664 -72.37 -31.77 -33.24
N LEU A 665 -73.15 -31.24 -32.29
CA LEU A 665 -74.60 -31.11 -32.44
C LEU A 665 -74.89 -30.06 -33.53
N VAL A 666 -75.44 -30.48 -34.67
CA VAL A 666 -75.86 -29.57 -35.74
C VAL A 666 -77.23 -28.99 -35.40
N PHE A 667 -77.26 -27.72 -34.99
CA PHE A 667 -78.50 -26.95 -34.84
C PHE A 667 -78.98 -26.43 -36.20
N THR A 668 -79.99 -27.05 -36.81
CA THR A 668 -80.72 -26.42 -37.92
C THR A 668 -81.86 -25.58 -37.34
N GLY A 669 -81.62 -24.28 -37.18
CA GLY A 669 -82.63 -23.34 -36.69
C GLY A 669 -83.77 -23.16 -37.69
N LEU A 670 -84.99 -23.48 -37.26
CA LEU A 670 -86.21 -22.84 -37.79
C LEU A 670 -86.59 -21.76 -36.77
N ASN A 671 -86.35 -20.50 -37.14
CA ASN A 671 -86.65 -19.33 -36.32
C ASN A 671 -87.94 -18.70 -36.87
N PRO A 672 -89.10 -18.80 -36.20
CA PRO A 672 -90.14 -17.80 -36.38
C PRO A 672 -89.79 -16.62 -35.48
N GLU A 673 -89.42 -15.51 -36.09
CA GLU A 673 -89.14 -14.24 -35.42
C GLU A 673 -90.30 -13.85 -34.47
N GLY A 674 -89.99 -13.50 -33.22
CA GLY A 674 -90.92 -12.75 -32.37
C GLY A 674 -90.88 -13.08 -30.89
N ASP A 675 -91.07 -14.34 -30.52
CA ASP A 675 -91.31 -14.73 -29.12
C ASP A 675 -90.33 -15.83 -28.73
N GLY A 676 -89.60 -15.65 -27.63
CA GLY A 676 -88.38 -16.39 -27.26
C GLY A 676 -88.50 -17.91 -27.05
N PHE A 677 -88.70 -18.67 -28.13
CA PHE A 677 -88.73 -20.14 -28.14
C PHE A 677 -87.59 -20.73 -28.97
N LYS A 678 -87.05 -21.88 -28.53
CA LYS A 678 -86.14 -22.73 -29.32
C LYS A 678 -86.70 -24.15 -29.41
N LEU A 679 -86.73 -24.69 -30.62
CA LEU A 679 -87.09 -26.08 -30.91
C LEU A 679 -85.84 -26.88 -31.25
N ILE A 680 -85.66 -28.02 -30.58
CA ILE A 680 -84.58 -28.97 -30.85
C ILE A 680 -85.21 -30.24 -31.42
N GLN A 681 -84.75 -30.65 -32.60
CA GLN A 681 -85.14 -31.91 -33.23
C GLN A 681 -83.97 -32.90 -33.16
N PHE A 682 -84.25 -34.10 -32.62
CA PHE A 682 -83.29 -35.21 -32.64
C PHE A 682 -83.60 -36.15 -33.81
N THR A 683 -82.67 -36.26 -34.75
CA THR A 683 -82.82 -37.08 -35.97
C THR A 683 -82.35 -38.53 -35.80
N THR A 684 -81.67 -38.85 -34.69
CA THR A 684 -81.22 -40.19 -34.30
C THR A 684 -81.62 -40.51 -32.85
N PRO A 685 -81.96 -41.77 -32.51
CA PRO A 685 -82.28 -42.15 -31.13
C PRO A 685 -81.09 -41.93 -30.20
N ILE A 686 -81.36 -41.51 -28.95
CA ILE A 686 -80.34 -41.40 -27.90
C ILE A 686 -80.75 -42.36 -26.77
N ASP A 687 -80.01 -43.46 -26.64
CA ASP A 687 -80.28 -44.54 -25.67
C ASP A 687 -79.58 -44.33 -24.31
N THR A 688 -78.89 -43.21 -24.13
CA THR A 688 -78.15 -42.85 -22.92
C THR A 688 -78.66 -41.55 -22.31
N ASN A 689 -78.58 -41.41 -20.98
CA ASN A 689 -78.96 -40.18 -20.29
C ASN A 689 -78.22 -38.96 -20.86
N PHE A 690 -78.95 -38.01 -21.43
CA PHE A 690 -78.38 -36.76 -21.93
C PHE A 690 -78.81 -35.58 -21.03
N LYS A 691 -77.90 -34.63 -20.82
CA LYS A 691 -78.14 -33.42 -20.02
C LYS A 691 -78.28 -32.24 -20.96
N ILE A 692 -79.40 -31.53 -20.90
CA ILE A 692 -79.55 -30.23 -21.57
C ILE A 692 -79.30 -29.16 -20.52
N SER A 693 -78.28 -28.33 -20.76
CA SER A 693 -77.99 -27.15 -19.95
C SER A 693 -78.59 -25.93 -20.65
N TYR A 694 -79.45 -25.19 -19.95
CA TYR A 694 -80.07 -23.97 -20.45
C TYR A 694 -79.91 -22.87 -19.41
N ILE A 695 -79.26 -21.78 -19.79
CA ILE A 695 -79.05 -20.60 -18.96
C ILE A 695 -80.04 -19.52 -19.45
N PRO A 696 -81.11 -19.21 -18.70
CA PRO A 696 -82.01 -18.14 -19.09
C PRO A 696 -81.29 -16.79 -19.04
N SER A 697 -81.58 -15.91 -20.00
CA SER A 697 -80.92 -14.61 -20.15
C SER A 697 -81.19 -13.61 -19.01
N THR A 698 -82.15 -13.90 -18.13
CA THR A 698 -82.51 -13.04 -17.00
C THR A 698 -82.74 -13.87 -15.74
N TYR A 699 -81.84 -13.73 -14.76
CA TYR A 699 -81.90 -14.36 -13.44
C TYR A 699 -83.03 -13.79 -12.57
N SER A 700 -84.28 -14.03 -12.92
CA SER A 700 -85.38 -14.08 -11.94
C SER A 700 -86.65 -14.59 -12.59
N LYS A 701 -86.94 -15.88 -12.38
CA LYS A 701 -88.26 -16.54 -12.23
C LYS A 701 -88.23 -17.94 -12.85
N SER A 702 -89.04 -18.81 -12.27
CA SER A 702 -89.14 -20.24 -12.56
C SER A 702 -89.50 -20.52 -14.01
N CYS A 703 -88.60 -21.15 -14.78
CA CYS A 703 -88.93 -21.76 -16.06
C CYS A 703 -89.62 -23.12 -15.83
N GLU A 704 -90.69 -23.38 -16.58
CA GLU A 704 -91.33 -24.69 -16.64
C GLU A 704 -90.99 -25.33 -18.00
N VAL A 705 -90.36 -26.51 -17.97
CA VAL A 705 -90.02 -27.24 -19.20
C VAL A 705 -91.06 -28.34 -19.40
N ILE A 706 -91.87 -28.17 -20.43
CA ILE A 706 -92.89 -29.15 -20.81
C ILE A 706 -92.28 -30.08 -21.87
N VAL A 707 -91.96 -31.31 -21.46
CA VAL A 707 -91.52 -32.36 -22.39
C VAL A 707 -92.75 -33.13 -22.86
N LYS A 708 -93.08 -33.05 -24.15
CA LYS A 708 -94.11 -33.90 -24.74
C LYS A 708 -93.47 -34.99 -25.57
N LEU A 709 -93.54 -36.22 -25.08
CA LEU A 709 -93.19 -37.42 -25.84
C LEU A 709 -94.45 -37.83 -26.61
N SER A 710 -94.53 -37.53 -27.90
CA SER A 710 -95.61 -38.09 -28.73
C SER A 710 -95.08 -39.25 -29.55
N ASP A 711 -95.45 -40.47 -29.17
CA ASP A 711 -95.61 -41.55 -30.14
C ASP A 711 -96.88 -41.27 -30.95
N ILE A 712 -96.78 -41.34 -32.28
CA ILE A 712 -97.95 -41.27 -33.17
C ILE A 712 -98.77 -42.55 -32.95
N ASN A 713 -99.73 -42.51 -32.03
CA ASN A 713 -100.80 -43.52 -31.93
C ASN A 713 -102.18 -42.84 -31.84
N PRO A 714 -103.03 -42.89 -32.88
CA PRO A 714 -104.27 -42.11 -32.96
C PRO A 714 -105.44 -42.64 -32.08
N PHE A 715 -105.22 -43.52 -31.11
CA PHE A 715 -106.30 -44.18 -30.35
C PHE A 715 -106.24 -44.07 -28.81
N ASN A 716 -105.38 -43.24 -28.23
CA ASN A 716 -105.40 -42.98 -26.78
C ASN A 716 -105.01 -41.52 -26.44
N PRO A 717 -105.98 -40.61 -26.20
CA PRO A 717 -105.68 -39.20 -25.95
C PRO A 717 -105.21 -38.87 -24.53
N ASP A 718 -105.11 -39.85 -23.62
CA ASP A 718 -104.72 -39.64 -22.21
C ASP A 718 -103.40 -40.31 -21.82
N ALA A 719 -102.52 -40.63 -22.78
CA ALA A 719 -101.18 -41.16 -22.49
C ALA A 719 -100.14 -40.04 -22.28
N ASP A 720 -99.82 -39.81 -21.01
CA ASP A 720 -98.59 -39.27 -20.43
C ASP A 720 -98.09 -37.87 -20.88
N ILE A 721 -98.70 -36.83 -20.30
CA ILE A 721 -98.04 -35.52 -20.11
C ILE A 721 -97.25 -35.59 -18.80
N TYR A 722 -95.93 -35.71 -18.87
CA TYR A 722 -95.07 -35.54 -17.69
C TYR A 722 -94.69 -34.06 -17.53
N SER A 723 -95.41 -33.33 -16.67
CA SER A 723 -94.97 -32.01 -16.21
C SER A 723 -93.94 -32.18 -15.10
N TYR A 724 -92.66 -31.91 -15.39
CA TYR A 724 -91.62 -31.85 -14.36
C TYR A 724 -91.42 -30.39 -13.92
N SER A 725 -92.08 -29.99 -12.84
CA SER A 725 -91.90 -28.67 -12.22
C SER A 725 -91.12 -28.80 -10.91
N LYS A 726 -89.79 -28.91 -10.98
CA LYS A 726 -88.93 -28.58 -9.84
C LYS A 726 -87.50 -28.23 -10.25
N TYR A 727 -87.13 -26.97 -10.03
CA TYR A 727 -85.77 -26.45 -10.16
C TYR A 727 -84.87 -27.12 -9.10
N ILE A 728 -83.95 -27.98 -9.51
CA ILE A 728 -82.87 -28.51 -8.67
C ILE A 728 -81.58 -28.56 -9.51
N GLY A 729 -80.85 -27.46 -9.58
CA GLY A 729 -79.57 -27.38 -10.31
C GLY A 729 -79.69 -27.27 -11.83
N GLU A 730 -78.66 -26.76 -12.48
CA GLU A 730 -78.59 -26.19 -13.85
C GLU A 730 -78.89 -27.13 -15.04
N TYR A 731 -79.52 -28.29 -14.85
CA TYR A 731 -79.70 -29.28 -15.91
C TYR A 731 -81.02 -30.04 -15.80
N ILE A 732 -81.60 -30.39 -16.94
CA ILE A 732 -82.74 -31.32 -17.04
C ILE A 732 -82.23 -32.64 -17.62
N GLN A 733 -82.59 -33.74 -16.95
CA GLN A 733 -82.23 -35.10 -17.35
C GLN A 733 -83.48 -35.78 -17.92
N VAL A 734 -83.45 -36.17 -19.19
CA VAL A 734 -84.56 -36.83 -19.88
C VAL A 734 -84.06 -38.15 -20.47
N SER A 735 -84.79 -39.24 -20.24
CA SER A 735 -84.46 -40.57 -20.77
C SER A 735 -85.67 -41.49 -20.73
N PRO A 736 -85.91 -42.34 -21.76
CA PRO A 736 -85.31 -42.37 -23.09
C PRO A 736 -86.05 -41.47 -24.11
N ILE A 737 -85.36 -40.99 -25.17
CA ILE A 737 -85.96 -40.14 -26.21
C ILE A 737 -85.97 -40.88 -27.57
N PRO A 738 -87.16 -41.21 -28.12
CA PRO A 738 -87.30 -41.86 -29.43
C PRO A 738 -86.86 -40.96 -30.62
N GLN A 739 -86.63 -41.58 -31.78
CA GLN A 739 -86.31 -40.88 -33.03
C GLN A 739 -87.43 -39.92 -33.46
N ASN A 740 -87.08 -38.73 -33.95
CA ASN A 740 -88.00 -37.64 -34.33
C ASN A 740 -88.80 -37.01 -33.17
N THR A 741 -88.24 -37.05 -31.95
CA THR A 741 -88.81 -36.31 -30.82
C THR A 741 -88.48 -34.82 -30.93
N PHE A 742 -89.47 -33.98 -30.64
CA PHE A 742 -89.32 -32.54 -30.55
C PHE A 742 -89.34 -32.11 -29.09
N ILE A 743 -88.34 -31.35 -28.67
CA ILE A 743 -88.34 -30.67 -27.38
C ILE A 743 -88.55 -29.18 -27.64
N ALA A 744 -89.61 -28.64 -27.05
CA ALA A 744 -89.87 -27.21 -27.03
C ALA A 744 -89.51 -26.67 -25.64
N ILE A 745 -88.69 -25.62 -25.61
CA ILE A 745 -88.35 -24.90 -24.38
C ILE A 745 -88.99 -23.52 -24.46
N ALA A 746 -89.79 -23.19 -23.44
CA ALA A 746 -90.58 -21.97 -23.34
C ALA A 746 -90.20 -21.20 -22.08
N ASP A 747 -90.03 -19.88 -22.20
CA ASP A 747 -89.90 -18.99 -21.05
C ASP A 747 -91.29 -18.39 -20.72
N ALA A 748 -92.08 -19.11 -19.93
CA ALA A 748 -93.44 -18.71 -19.61
C ALA A 748 -93.44 -17.63 -18.50
N GLY A 749 -93.60 -16.38 -18.90
CA GLY A 749 -93.95 -15.32 -17.97
C GLY A 749 -95.36 -15.50 -17.41
N ASN A 750 -95.48 -16.04 -16.19
CA ASN A 750 -96.66 -16.06 -15.31
C ASN A 750 -98.02 -16.60 -15.82
N GLU A 751 -98.17 -17.06 -17.06
CA GLU A 751 -99.40 -17.70 -17.54
C GLU A 751 -99.14 -19.17 -17.92
N SER A 752 -100.03 -20.08 -17.50
CA SER A 752 -99.96 -21.50 -17.86
C SER A 752 -100.24 -21.67 -19.36
N LEU A 753 -99.19 -21.93 -20.14
CA LEU A 753 -99.28 -22.09 -21.58
C LEU A 753 -99.72 -23.53 -21.94
N VAL A 754 -100.84 -23.70 -22.66
CA VAL A 754 -101.28 -25.03 -23.11
C VAL A 754 -100.98 -25.23 -24.59
N LEU A 755 -100.00 -26.09 -24.88
CA LEU A 755 -99.67 -26.49 -26.25
C LEU A 755 -100.53 -27.67 -26.69
N LYS A 756 -101.29 -27.51 -27.78
CA LYS A 756 -102.07 -28.59 -28.39
C LYS A 756 -101.53 -28.94 -29.77
N ILE A 757 -101.24 -30.21 -29.98
CA ILE A 757 -100.88 -30.75 -31.30
C ILE A 757 -102.15 -31.27 -31.95
N ILE A 758 -102.43 -30.84 -33.18
CA ILE A 758 -103.50 -31.39 -34.01
C ILE A 758 -102.84 -31.86 -35.31
N GLY A 759 -102.74 -33.18 -35.49
CA GLY A 759 -101.98 -33.75 -36.60
C GLY A 759 -100.48 -33.51 -36.45
N SER A 760 -99.82 -33.04 -37.53
CA SER A 760 -98.38 -32.75 -37.58
C SER A 760 -98.04 -31.27 -37.37
N VAL A 761 -98.98 -30.47 -36.85
CA VAL A 761 -98.82 -29.03 -36.64
C VAL A 761 -99.09 -28.68 -35.18
N LEU A 762 -98.23 -27.83 -34.61
CA LEU A 762 -98.30 -27.36 -33.23
C LEU A 762 -99.11 -26.05 -33.16
N TYR A 763 -100.15 -26.01 -32.33
CA TYR A 763 -100.96 -24.82 -32.09
C TYR A 763 -100.76 -24.30 -30.67
N LEU A 764 -100.64 -22.97 -30.55
CA LEU A 764 -100.72 -22.26 -29.28
C LEU A 764 -102.21 -22.05 -28.95
N ILE A 765 -102.65 -22.50 -27.78
CA ILE A 765 -103.99 -22.18 -27.28
C ILE A 765 -103.77 -21.46 -25.95
N SER A 766 -104.19 -20.19 -25.88
CA SER A 766 -104.02 -19.35 -24.68
C SER A 766 -104.66 -19.99 -23.46
#